data_AF-V4NF74-F1
#
_entry.id   AF-V4NF74-F1
#
_cell.length_a   1.000
_cell.length_b   1.000
_cell.length_c   1.000
_cell.angle_alpha   90.00
_cell.angle_beta   90.00
_cell.angle_gamma   90.00
#
_symmetry.space_group_name_H-M   'P 1'
#
loop_
_entity.id
_entity.type
_entity.pdbx_description
1 polymer ?
#
loop_
_entity_poly.entity_id
_entity_poly.type
_entity_poly.pdbx_seq_one_letter_code
_entity_poly.pdbx_strand_id
1 'polypeptide(L)'
;MLSKADTRVVGAWSDDMRRPSVDVQSSPALSSPVLSSPFLAALPEMFPLPAFDPSPILIGRGGSASNHLLTSLVWSFRHDSPADSVTPGVPASAADTIGGTLRYTSATGLQPGDDPLVYRQWYIDRTGMDDIAVDLNVRPVWDGGGGQTYTGAGVTVGVFDSLIERSHPDLEPNYNENLDVEDLFYDHSDGAHGTAVAGIIAAAKNGIGMTGIAYDAKVTSLPVIYSTAVALHEFEIALAHAKDFDIVNMSLGGLAPFDGFELRQWFSVNAHHYKNAADQGRGGLGTLLIQAAGNNRSINPLDANLSGFQNQRYSITVSAIASEGLVADYSSEGANVLVGATSSGSYFGPHVATTDQVGDAGYNKGDNPDWDPVSADYTTRFGGTSAAAPMVSGVTALMLEANPGLGWRDVRDILAFTARHTGTAIGETPSPYYEKYAWKINDSSQVNGTGLHFNQNYGFGLVDALAAVRLAESWTRQRTSANEVSRSASRTQDLVIPEAPYNTTPLVISFDISAGVTAQIVTLYLNMTHKMTNELEVKLISPSGTESLIFDHKGYGPSIFGTGGTRWDPWTFTSNNFVGEDAAGTWQLVILDDRGFWPTNGIFKTATLTIYGDATTDDSEYIYTNEFGVLAGMDYSYTITDTTGIDTLNTAAVSSASLLDLRGIHLSRINGMAVTLTPGTVLENAWGGDGGDAIYGNGAHNRLYGMRGADIITGGAGNDTLSGGSGDDYVHGGPGNDALDGGNGSDKLSYDGAVTGVTIDLSLTEGQNTGGGGIDTVSGFENLEGSDFSDQLTGSGGNNTISARRGHDWVRGAEGDDRLFGGLGDDTLDGGNGDDTVTGGSGADRLSGGLGIDLLSYADSVAAVRIVLGDLTAVSGDAMGDVIAGFENVTGSTGDDTLAGDGFDNRLTGGAGNDALGGQAGHDYLDGGIGNDSVVGGDGDDGVYGRDGNDNLAGEMGNDTLDGAAGNDTASGGDGDDRVSGGDGHDMIGGRAGRDYLDGGLGNDTAFGGDGDDRIYGRDGNDNLSGEIGNDTVDGGLGNDTVSGGDGNDRITGGGGADRLRGGNGNDVFVYAQADVGTAADMLVDFFARAHPHQQYDRIDLRGIDAIDGGSDNAFAFIGDAAFSAAGQLRVWFDGVNTLVQGNTLNDAEGHAEFEVFLAGNLTTTISVLDFLL
;
A
#
# COMPACT_ATOMS: atom_id res chain seq x y z
N MET A 1 -12.30 33.15 -28.60
CA MET A 1 -13.41 32.61 -29.42
C MET A 1 -14.07 31.57 -28.53
N LEU A 2 -15.30 31.80 -28.05
CA LEU A 2 -16.58 31.47 -28.71
C LEU A 2 -16.70 29.97 -29.07
N SER A 3 -17.72 29.20 -28.64
CA SER A 3 -18.70 29.31 -27.52
C SER A 3 -19.76 28.19 -27.63
N LYS A 4 -20.26 27.65 -26.49
CA LYS A 4 -21.64 27.12 -26.30
C LYS A 4 -22.04 25.86 -27.11
N ALA A 5 -23.09 25.09 -26.77
CA ALA A 5 -23.89 24.91 -25.53
C ALA A 5 -24.78 23.64 -25.66
N ASP A 6 -25.42 23.26 -24.54
CA ASP A 6 -26.70 22.54 -24.35
C ASP A 6 -27.38 21.81 -25.54
N THR A 7 -27.83 20.56 -25.35
CA THR A 7 -29.28 20.26 -25.10
C THR A 7 -29.61 18.77 -24.82
N ARG A 8 -30.78 18.58 -24.17
CA ARG A 8 -31.49 17.34 -23.77
C ARG A 8 -31.85 16.38 -24.92
N VAL A 9 -32.20 15.10 -24.62
CA VAL A 9 -33.57 14.49 -24.75
C VAL A 9 -33.59 12.94 -24.63
N VAL A 10 -34.37 12.42 -23.65
CA VAL A 10 -35.26 11.22 -23.57
C VAL A 10 -34.98 9.90 -24.33
N GLY A 11 -35.08 8.78 -23.59
CA GLY A 11 -35.34 7.39 -24.05
C GLY A 11 -34.53 6.36 -23.21
N ALA A 12 -35.06 5.60 -22.24
CA ALA A 12 -36.15 4.59 -22.23
C ALA A 12 -35.85 3.33 -23.07
N TRP A 13 -35.97 2.12 -22.46
CA TRP A 13 -36.43 0.84 -23.06
C TRP A 13 -36.43 -0.33 -22.04
N SER A 14 -37.63 -0.82 -21.70
CA SER A 14 -38.06 -2.20 -21.37
C SER A 14 -37.15 -3.25 -20.68
N ASP A 15 -37.67 -3.84 -19.60
CA ASP A 15 -37.48 -5.24 -19.19
C ASP A 15 -38.06 -6.26 -20.21
N ASP A 16 -37.57 -7.51 -20.20
CA ASP A 16 -38.29 -8.67 -19.60
C ASP A 16 -37.42 -9.98 -19.65
N MET A 17 -37.88 -11.04 -18.97
CA MET A 17 -37.08 -12.12 -18.35
C MET A 17 -37.02 -13.47 -19.13
N ARG A 18 -36.40 -14.46 -18.45
CA ARG A 18 -36.64 -15.93 -18.50
C ARG A 18 -36.11 -16.65 -19.77
N ARG A 19 -35.51 -17.86 -19.71
CA ARG A 19 -35.70 -19.01 -18.78
C ARG A 19 -34.39 -19.75 -18.38
N PRO A 20 -34.41 -20.61 -17.33
CA PRO A 20 -33.24 -21.26 -16.70
C PRO A 20 -33.07 -22.76 -17.06
N SER A 21 -32.20 -23.49 -16.33
CA SER A 21 -31.99 -24.96 -16.42
C SER A 21 -31.85 -25.67 -15.06
N VAL A 22 -32.56 -26.80 -14.85
CA VAL A 22 -32.63 -27.66 -13.63
C VAL A 22 -32.89 -29.13 -14.04
N ASP A 23 -32.76 -30.19 -13.22
CA ASP A 23 -32.35 -30.35 -11.80
C ASP A 23 -30.96 -31.09 -11.75
N VAL A 24 -30.60 -32.23 -11.10
CA VAL A 24 -31.29 -33.33 -10.38
C VAL A 24 -30.44 -33.77 -9.15
N GLN A 25 -30.86 -33.38 -7.93
CA GLN A 25 -30.83 -34.15 -6.65
C GLN A 25 -29.47 -34.70 -6.10
N SER A 26 -29.21 -34.92 -4.79
CA SER A 26 -30.01 -34.88 -3.54
C SER A 26 -29.13 -34.83 -2.27
N SER A 27 -29.73 -34.35 -1.17
CA SER A 27 -29.26 -34.22 0.24
C SER A 27 -29.12 -35.59 0.99
N PRO A 28 -28.92 -35.73 2.34
CA PRO A 28 -29.03 -34.73 3.43
C PRO A 28 -28.03 -34.76 4.62
N ALA A 29 -28.08 -33.66 5.39
CA ALA A 29 -28.00 -33.52 6.86
C ALA A 29 -26.78 -34.01 7.68
N LEU A 30 -26.28 -33.12 8.56
CA LEU A 30 -26.40 -33.30 10.02
C LEU A 30 -26.20 -31.98 10.78
N SER A 31 -27.07 -31.72 11.77
CA SER A 31 -27.01 -30.55 12.67
C SER A 31 -26.45 -30.91 14.04
N SER A 32 -25.85 -29.95 14.76
CA SER A 32 -25.76 -29.91 16.24
C SER A 32 -25.29 -28.51 16.73
N PRO A 33 -25.64 -28.09 17.97
CA PRO A 33 -25.66 -26.67 18.33
C PRO A 33 -24.61 -26.22 19.36
N VAL A 34 -24.58 -24.91 19.62
CA VAL A 34 -23.91 -24.25 20.75
C VAL A 34 -24.67 -24.51 22.07
N LEU A 35 -23.95 -24.58 23.20
CA LEU A 35 -24.49 -24.46 24.57
C LEU A 35 -23.44 -23.82 25.49
N SER A 36 -23.87 -23.16 26.56
CA SER A 36 -23.09 -22.14 27.30
C SER A 36 -22.97 -22.39 28.83
N SER A 37 -22.03 -21.66 29.48
CA SER A 37 -22.01 -21.31 30.92
C SER A 37 -21.69 -22.43 31.95
N PRO A 38 -21.34 -22.14 33.25
CA PRO A 38 -20.62 -21.00 33.87
C PRO A 38 -19.48 -21.37 34.88
N PHE A 39 -18.72 -20.35 35.32
CA PHE A 39 -18.03 -20.15 36.64
C PHE A 39 -17.52 -21.34 37.51
N LEU A 40 -16.21 -21.33 37.85
CA LEU A 40 -15.68 -21.07 39.21
C LEU A 40 -14.15 -20.84 39.23
N ALA A 41 -13.59 -20.24 40.29
CA ALA A 41 -12.18 -19.80 40.36
C ALA A 41 -11.32 -20.49 41.46
N ALA A 42 -10.01 -20.68 41.20
CA ALA A 42 -8.94 -20.83 42.19
C ALA A 42 -7.52 -20.77 41.56
N LEU A 43 -6.55 -20.20 42.30
CA LEU A 43 -5.09 -20.13 42.03
C LEU A 43 -4.33 -21.08 43.01
N PRO A 44 -2.98 -21.30 42.96
CA PRO A 44 -1.96 -21.02 41.92
C PRO A 44 -1.01 -22.24 41.63
N GLU A 45 0.13 -21.96 40.95
CA GLU A 45 1.47 -22.64 40.97
C GLU A 45 1.91 -23.65 39.87
N MET A 46 2.95 -23.19 39.12
CA MET A 46 4.21 -23.89 38.76
C MET A 46 4.29 -25.01 37.68
N PHE A 47 4.76 -24.59 36.47
CA PHE A 47 5.75 -25.23 35.57
C PHE A 47 5.53 -26.67 34.98
N PRO A 48 6.18 -27.03 33.85
CA PRO A 48 6.71 -26.22 32.73
C PRO A 48 6.16 -26.65 31.34
N LEU A 49 6.41 -25.85 30.29
CA LEU A 49 6.13 -26.23 28.90
C LEU A 49 7.18 -27.24 28.37
N PRO A 50 6.78 -28.26 27.59
CA PRO A 50 7.71 -29.13 26.86
C PRO A 50 8.14 -28.49 25.52
N ALA A 51 9.37 -28.77 25.09
CA ALA A 51 9.94 -28.22 23.86
C ALA A 51 9.37 -28.84 22.58
N PHE A 52 9.34 -28.03 21.50
CA PHE A 52 9.21 -28.51 20.13
C PHE A 52 10.59 -28.81 19.53
N ASP A 53 10.74 -29.99 18.93
CA ASP A 53 11.93 -30.46 18.21
C ASP A 53 11.53 -30.79 16.76
N PRO A 54 12.03 -30.06 15.74
CA PRO A 54 11.65 -30.29 14.35
C PRO A 54 12.50 -31.40 13.72
N SER A 55 11.87 -32.41 13.11
CA SER A 55 12.56 -33.40 12.29
C SER A 55 11.69 -33.96 11.14
N PRO A 56 12.21 -34.13 9.91
CA PRO A 56 11.41 -34.48 8.74
C PRO A 56 11.29 -35.99 8.51
N ILE A 57 10.21 -36.43 7.87
CA ILE A 57 10.00 -37.83 7.45
C ILE A 57 10.64 -38.10 6.08
N LEU A 58 11.34 -39.24 5.95
CA LEU A 58 12.25 -39.52 4.83
C LEU A 58 11.96 -40.91 4.20
N ILE A 59 11.46 -40.93 2.95
CA ILE A 59 11.37 -42.13 2.09
C ILE A 59 11.60 -41.71 0.63
N GLY A 60 12.40 -42.37 -0.22
CA GLY A 60 13.35 -43.45 0.05
C GLY A 60 13.56 -44.40 -1.14
N ARG A 61 14.83 -44.52 -1.61
CA ARG A 61 15.40 -45.40 -2.68
C ARG A 61 15.40 -44.84 -4.12
N GLY A 62 16.47 -44.98 -4.92
CA GLY A 62 17.85 -45.34 -4.57
C GLY A 62 18.69 -46.05 -5.66
N GLY A 63 20.00 -45.84 -5.64
CA GLY A 63 21.03 -46.59 -6.38
C GLY A 63 21.33 -46.09 -7.83
N SER A 64 22.55 -46.22 -8.37
CA SER A 64 23.81 -46.68 -7.76
C SER A 64 25.07 -46.34 -8.59
N ALA A 65 26.14 -45.92 -7.91
CA ALA A 65 27.55 -46.24 -8.17
C ALA A 65 28.20 -46.01 -9.57
N SER A 66 29.01 -44.94 -9.63
CA SER A 66 30.47 -45.02 -9.85
C SER A 66 31.12 -45.02 -11.26
N ASN A 67 32.24 -44.26 -11.30
CA ASN A 67 33.51 -44.49 -12.02
C ASN A 67 33.80 -43.93 -13.43
N HIS A 68 34.58 -42.85 -13.41
CA HIS A 68 35.97 -42.77 -13.93
C HIS A 68 36.32 -42.28 -15.36
N LEU A 69 37.11 -41.19 -15.35
CA LEU A 69 38.38 -40.96 -16.09
C LEU A 69 38.38 -40.48 -17.56
N LEU A 70 38.72 -39.18 -17.67
CA LEU A 70 39.88 -38.62 -18.41
C LEU A 70 39.86 -38.37 -19.94
N THR A 71 40.40 -37.18 -20.24
CA THR A 71 41.28 -36.80 -21.37
C THR A 71 40.74 -36.66 -22.80
N SER A 72 40.54 -35.39 -23.18
CA SER A 72 41.23 -34.75 -24.35
C SER A 72 40.75 -35.13 -25.77
N LEU A 73 41.03 -34.40 -26.86
CA LEU A 73 41.77 -33.13 -27.09
C LEU A 73 41.28 -32.49 -28.42
N VAL A 74 41.65 -31.23 -28.68
CA VAL A 74 41.70 -30.54 -30.01
C VAL A 74 40.38 -30.04 -30.65
N TRP A 75 40.35 -28.72 -30.86
CA TRP A 75 39.48 -27.96 -31.78
C TRP A 75 39.60 -28.37 -33.27
N SER A 76 38.52 -28.20 -34.04
CA SER A 76 38.62 -27.68 -35.42
C SER A 76 37.30 -27.09 -35.93
N PHE A 77 37.22 -25.77 -36.09
CA PHE A 77 36.13 -25.09 -36.81
C PHE A 77 36.22 -25.33 -38.33
N ARG A 78 35.06 -25.44 -39.00
CA ARG A 78 34.77 -24.80 -40.31
C ARG A 78 33.27 -24.89 -40.64
N HIS A 79 32.75 -23.83 -41.26
CA HIS A 79 31.45 -23.83 -41.94
C HIS A 79 31.45 -24.73 -43.18
N ASP A 80 30.27 -25.19 -43.61
CA ASP A 80 29.60 -24.70 -44.82
C ASP A 80 28.12 -25.16 -44.87
N SER A 81 27.21 -24.25 -45.20
CA SER A 81 25.74 -24.43 -45.36
C SER A 81 25.39 -24.58 -46.88
N PRO A 82 24.13 -24.82 -47.34
CA PRO A 82 22.82 -24.71 -46.68
C PRO A 82 21.72 -25.76 -47.10
N ALA A 83 20.44 -25.42 -46.85
CA ALA A 83 19.19 -25.87 -47.52
C ALA A 83 18.29 -26.98 -46.90
N ASP A 84 17.40 -26.53 -46.01
CA ASP A 84 15.94 -26.77 -45.92
C ASP A 84 15.29 -28.16 -46.04
N SER A 85 14.60 -28.60 -44.98
CA SER A 85 13.16 -28.97 -45.00
C SER A 85 12.60 -29.18 -43.57
N VAL A 86 11.26 -29.18 -43.43
CA VAL A 86 10.47 -28.72 -42.25
C VAL A 86 9.18 -29.54 -42.17
N THR A 87 8.55 -29.98 -41.07
CA THR A 87 8.71 -30.04 -39.57
C THR A 87 7.66 -31.10 -39.07
N PRO A 88 7.29 -31.33 -37.77
CA PRO A 88 7.72 -30.80 -36.44
C PRO A 88 8.10 -31.97 -35.46
N GLY A 89 8.14 -31.87 -34.11
CA GLY A 89 7.93 -30.73 -33.20
C GLY A 89 8.25 -31.03 -31.73
N VAL A 90 8.96 -30.10 -31.09
CA VAL A 90 9.15 -29.89 -29.64
C VAL A 90 9.07 -28.36 -29.47
N PRO A 91 8.49 -27.80 -28.38
CA PRO A 91 8.27 -26.35 -28.29
C PRO A 91 9.59 -25.57 -28.19
N ALA A 92 10.04 -25.07 -29.33
CA ALA A 92 10.97 -23.97 -29.42
C ALA A 92 10.23 -22.77 -30.00
N SER A 93 10.04 -21.72 -29.20
CA SER A 93 9.89 -20.35 -29.70
C SER A 93 11.25 -19.90 -30.24
N ALA A 94 11.62 -20.45 -31.40
CA ALA A 94 12.94 -20.30 -31.97
C ALA A 94 13.18 -18.88 -32.51
N ALA A 95 14.40 -18.39 -32.30
CA ALA A 95 15.01 -17.25 -32.98
C ALA A 95 14.18 -15.94 -33.01
N ASP A 96 14.64 -14.97 -32.23
CA ASP A 96 15.31 -13.88 -32.95
C ASP A 96 16.69 -13.63 -32.32
N THR A 97 17.73 -13.70 -33.15
CA THR A 97 19.13 -13.51 -32.76
C THR A 97 19.89 -12.89 -33.92
N ILE A 98 19.76 -11.57 -34.05
CA ILE A 98 20.73 -10.72 -34.74
C ILE A 98 21.28 -9.74 -33.70
N GLY A 99 22.41 -10.10 -33.08
CA GLY A 99 23.24 -9.17 -32.31
C GLY A 99 22.76 -8.79 -30.91
N GLY A 100 22.75 -9.74 -29.97
CA GLY A 100 23.00 -9.48 -28.54
C GLY A 100 22.07 -8.50 -27.82
N THR A 101 20.86 -8.25 -28.34
CA THR A 101 19.93 -7.28 -27.75
C THR A 101 19.26 -7.87 -26.51
N LEU A 102 19.43 -7.21 -25.37
CA LEU A 102 18.56 -7.42 -24.21
C LEU A 102 17.11 -7.16 -24.62
N ARG A 103 16.21 -8.03 -24.18
CA ARG A 103 14.79 -7.85 -24.45
C ARG A 103 14.19 -7.00 -23.33
N TYR A 104 14.14 -5.69 -23.54
CA TYR A 104 13.20 -4.82 -22.82
C TYR A 104 11.78 -5.22 -23.23
N THR A 105 11.23 -6.26 -22.62
CA THR A 105 9.97 -6.92 -23.04
C THR A 105 8.75 -6.10 -22.63
N SER A 106 8.51 -5.02 -23.39
CA SER A 106 7.39 -4.08 -23.25
C SER A 106 7.41 -3.22 -21.98
N ALA A 107 6.58 -2.18 -21.99
CA ALA A 107 6.50 -1.15 -20.96
C ALA A 107 5.75 -1.59 -19.69
N THR A 108 5.91 -2.85 -19.27
CA THR A 108 5.13 -3.49 -18.19
C THR A 108 5.46 -3.01 -16.77
N GLY A 109 6.42 -2.09 -16.63
CA GLY A 109 6.74 -1.38 -15.38
C GLY A 109 6.46 0.13 -15.39
N LEU A 110 5.90 0.69 -16.47
CA LEU A 110 5.51 2.11 -16.47
C LEU A 110 4.24 2.33 -15.63
N GLN A 111 4.33 3.22 -14.65
CA GLN A 111 3.18 3.73 -13.90
C GLN A 111 2.56 4.97 -14.58
N PRO A 112 1.32 5.36 -14.24
CA PRO A 112 0.71 6.57 -14.77
C PRO A 112 1.54 7.83 -14.43
N GLY A 113 1.95 8.57 -15.46
CA GLY A 113 2.78 9.79 -15.31
C GLY A 113 4.29 9.56 -15.41
N ASP A 114 4.75 8.34 -15.67
CA ASP A 114 6.15 8.06 -15.98
C ASP A 114 6.55 8.51 -17.39
N ASP A 115 7.84 8.86 -17.56
CA ASP A 115 8.38 9.28 -18.84
C ASP A 115 8.54 8.10 -19.83
N PRO A 116 8.37 8.32 -21.14
CA PRO A 116 8.25 7.22 -22.12
C PRO A 116 9.45 6.27 -22.21
N LEU A 117 10.64 6.64 -21.73
CA LEU A 117 11.85 5.81 -21.77
C LEU A 117 12.34 5.33 -20.40
N VAL A 118 11.70 5.67 -19.27
CA VAL A 118 12.20 5.27 -17.93
C VAL A 118 12.25 3.75 -17.73
N TYR A 119 11.40 2.99 -18.44
CA TYR A 119 11.46 1.53 -18.49
C TYR A 119 12.78 0.95 -19.06
N ARG A 120 13.66 1.80 -19.62
CA ARG A 120 15.02 1.46 -20.07
C ARG A 120 16.09 1.73 -19.01
N GLN A 121 15.76 2.52 -17.99
CA GLN A 121 16.65 2.92 -16.90
C GLN A 121 16.63 1.86 -15.79
N TRP A 122 17.11 0.66 -16.13
CA TRP A 122 17.16 -0.54 -15.26
C TRP A 122 17.82 -0.33 -13.89
N TYR A 123 18.60 0.74 -13.75
CA TYR A 123 19.24 1.16 -12.50
C TYR A 123 18.27 1.86 -11.53
N ILE A 124 17.16 2.41 -12.01
CA ILE A 124 16.10 3.04 -11.21
C ILE A 124 15.11 1.96 -10.73
N ASP A 125 14.66 1.15 -11.68
CA ASP A 125 13.77 0.01 -11.47
C ASP A 125 14.09 -1.09 -12.50
N ARG A 126 14.18 -2.33 -12.04
CA ARG A 126 14.41 -3.55 -12.86
C ARG A 126 13.20 -4.49 -12.88
N THR A 127 12.04 -4.05 -12.39
CA THR A 127 10.83 -4.88 -12.28
C THR A 127 10.42 -5.43 -13.65
N GLY A 128 10.36 -6.77 -13.74
CA GLY A 128 10.10 -7.48 -14.99
C GLY A 128 11.32 -7.69 -15.91
N MET A 129 12.54 -7.40 -15.44
CA MET A 129 13.79 -7.62 -16.18
C MET A 129 14.58 -8.81 -15.60
N ASP A 130 14.18 -10.04 -15.93
CA ASP A 130 14.77 -11.28 -15.37
C ASP A 130 16.30 -11.42 -15.55
N ASP A 131 16.87 -10.78 -16.57
CA ASP A 131 18.32 -10.76 -16.85
C ASP A 131 19.10 -9.71 -16.00
N ILE A 132 18.42 -8.88 -15.20
CA ILE A 132 19.02 -7.82 -14.35
C ILE A 132 18.97 -8.23 -12.88
N ALA A 133 20.14 -8.43 -12.26
CA ALA A 133 20.25 -8.85 -10.87
C ALA A 133 20.12 -7.68 -9.88
N VAL A 134 20.57 -6.48 -10.25
CA VAL A 134 20.68 -5.33 -9.34
C VAL A 134 20.18 -4.01 -9.93
N ASP A 135 19.71 -3.14 -9.02
CA ASP A 135 19.19 -1.79 -9.22
C ASP A 135 19.78 -0.85 -8.14
N LEU A 136 19.28 0.38 -8.02
CA LEU A 136 19.58 1.30 -6.91
C LEU A 136 18.43 1.45 -5.90
N ASN A 137 17.34 0.68 -6.04
CA ASN A 137 16.13 0.78 -5.21
C ASN A 137 15.54 2.21 -5.13
N VAL A 138 15.52 2.93 -6.25
CA VAL A 138 15.05 4.33 -6.29
C VAL A 138 13.52 4.40 -6.30
N ARG A 139 12.85 3.44 -6.96
CA ARG A 139 11.40 3.56 -7.21
C ARG A 139 10.53 3.76 -5.96
N PRO A 140 10.75 3.05 -4.84
CA PRO A 140 9.93 3.25 -3.63
C PRO A 140 10.10 4.64 -2.98
N VAL A 141 11.19 5.36 -3.26
CA VAL A 141 11.40 6.75 -2.78
C VAL A 141 10.52 7.73 -3.53
N TRP A 142 10.26 7.49 -4.82
CA TRP A 142 9.34 8.29 -5.62
C TRP A 142 7.88 7.97 -5.30
N ASP A 143 7.57 6.69 -5.12
CA ASP A 143 6.21 6.21 -4.87
C ASP A 143 5.77 6.41 -3.39
N GLY A 144 6.64 6.99 -2.54
CA GLY A 144 6.41 7.39 -1.14
C GLY A 144 6.33 6.23 -0.14
N GLY A 145 5.72 5.11 -0.54
CA GLY A 145 5.60 3.90 0.29
C GLY A 145 4.74 4.07 1.54
N GLY A 146 3.77 4.99 1.50
CA GLY A 146 2.95 5.40 2.66
C GLY A 146 3.48 6.65 3.37
N GLY A 147 4.76 7.00 3.20
CA GLY A 147 5.33 8.26 3.67
C GLY A 147 5.55 9.28 2.54
N GLN A 148 6.40 10.27 2.81
CA GLN A 148 6.72 11.31 1.83
C GLN A 148 7.50 10.79 0.62
N THR A 149 7.15 11.31 -0.56
CA THR A 149 7.90 11.19 -1.81
C THR A 149 9.07 12.17 -1.81
N TYR A 150 10.24 11.72 -2.29
CA TYR A 150 11.40 12.58 -2.55
C TYR A 150 11.81 12.52 -4.02
N THR A 151 12.18 13.68 -4.58
CA THR A 151 12.48 13.90 -6.00
C THR A 151 13.76 14.73 -6.23
N GLY A 152 14.42 15.13 -5.15
CA GLY A 152 15.61 15.99 -5.11
C GLY A 152 15.29 17.48 -5.10
N ALA A 153 14.04 17.88 -4.84
CA ALA A 153 13.63 19.27 -4.96
C ALA A 153 14.42 20.18 -3.99
N GLY A 154 14.76 21.38 -4.47
CA GLY A 154 15.53 22.36 -3.72
C GLY A 154 17.05 22.11 -3.64
N VAL A 155 17.55 20.93 -4.02
CA VAL A 155 18.99 20.60 -4.01
C VAL A 155 19.70 21.12 -5.27
N THR A 156 20.91 21.66 -5.11
CA THR A 156 21.74 22.18 -6.20
C THR A 156 22.95 21.29 -6.53
N VAL A 157 23.15 20.98 -7.81
CA VAL A 157 24.20 20.05 -8.28
C VAL A 157 25.06 20.67 -9.37
N GLY A 158 26.35 20.89 -9.07
CA GLY A 158 27.34 21.30 -10.05
C GLY A 158 27.94 20.08 -10.77
N VAL A 159 27.81 19.99 -12.10
CA VAL A 159 28.39 18.91 -12.90
C VAL A 159 29.78 19.32 -13.39
N PHE A 160 30.81 18.80 -12.73
CA PHE A 160 32.22 19.10 -12.99
C PHE A 160 32.77 18.17 -14.07
N ASP A 161 32.53 18.56 -15.32
CA ASP A 161 32.69 17.72 -16.52
C ASP A 161 32.88 18.60 -17.79
N SER A 162 32.48 18.14 -18.98
CA SER A 162 32.28 19.02 -20.14
C SER A 162 30.95 19.80 -20.05
N LEU A 163 30.66 20.64 -21.05
CA LEU A 163 29.42 21.44 -21.06
C LEU A 163 28.18 20.54 -21.06
N ILE A 164 27.17 20.90 -20.26
CA ILE A 164 25.81 20.37 -20.41
C ILE A 164 25.14 21.08 -21.59
N GLU A 165 24.47 20.31 -22.45
CA GLU A 165 23.54 20.84 -23.46
C GLU A 165 22.28 21.37 -22.77
N ARG A 166 22.34 22.58 -22.19
CA ARG A 166 21.24 23.20 -21.44
C ARG A 166 19.96 23.44 -22.26
N SER A 167 20.04 23.34 -23.59
CA SER A 167 18.88 23.40 -24.48
C SER A 167 18.17 22.05 -24.68
N HIS A 168 18.69 20.98 -24.06
CA HIS A 168 18.08 19.66 -24.09
C HIS A 168 16.68 19.70 -23.45
N PRO A 169 15.61 19.28 -24.15
CA PRO A 169 14.23 19.40 -23.66
C PRO A 169 13.97 18.76 -22.30
N ASP A 170 14.73 17.72 -21.97
CA ASP A 170 14.62 16.93 -20.74
C ASP A 170 15.47 17.48 -19.58
N LEU A 171 16.38 18.43 -19.86
CA LEU A 171 17.23 19.09 -18.86
C LEU A 171 16.85 20.55 -18.63
N GLU A 172 16.24 21.23 -19.62
CA GLU A 172 15.87 22.66 -19.54
C GLU A 172 15.02 23.03 -18.31
N PRO A 173 14.05 22.20 -17.84
CA PRO A 173 13.29 22.49 -16.60
C PRO A 173 14.13 22.44 -15.31
N ASN A 174 15.30 21.80 -15.36
CA ASN A 174 16.21 21.60 -14.22
C ASN A 174 17.53 22.35 -14.35
N TYR A 175 17.88 22.87 -15.53
CA TYR A 175 19.08 23.67 -15.73
C TYR A 175 18.91 25.06 -15.12
N ASN A 176 19.84 25.45 -14.23
CA ASN A 176 19.78 26.74 -13.56
C ASN A 176 20.92 27.67 -14.01
N GLU A 177 20.67 28.47 -15.06
CA GLU A 177 21.63 29.45 -15.59
C GLU A 177 22.14 30.46 -14.53
N ASN A 178 21.43 30.66 -13.41
CA ASN A 178 21.87 31.56 -12.32
C ASN A 178 23.02 30.96 -11.48
N LEU A 179 23.37 29.69 -11.69
CA LEU A 179 24.50 29.01 -11.07
C LEU A 179 25.69 28.82 -12.03
N ASP A 180 25.57 29.26 -13.29
CA ASP A 180 26.66 29.20 -14.29
C ASP A 180 27.86 30.05 -13.83
N VAL A 181 29.08 29.50 -13.94
CA VAL A 181 30.32 30.22 -13.63
C VAL A 181 30.76 31.05 -14.85
N GLU A 182 30.30 32.31 -14.92
CA GLU A 182 30.38 33.21 -16.09
C GLU A 182 31.79 33.48 -16.69
N ASP A 183 32.89 33.08 -16.06
CA ASP A 183 34.27 33.33 -16.54
C ASP A 183 34.85 32.20 -17.44
N LEU A 184 34.13 31.07 -17.63
CA LEU A 184 34.64 29.86 -18.30
C LEU A 184 34.05 29.61 -19.70
N PHE A 185 34.27 30.54 -20.64
CA PHE A 185 33.74 30.44 -22.01
C PHE A 185 34.80 30.22 -23.11
N TYR A 186 34.88 28.97 -23.58
CA TYR A 186 35.29 28.64 -24.95
C TYR A 186 34.19 27.80 -25.63
N ASP A 187 34.10 27.89 -26.95
CA ASP A 187 33.21 27.07 -27.78
C ASP A 187 33.66 25.58 -27.70
N HIS A 188 32.80 24.70 -27.19
CA HIS A 188 33.10 23.29 -26.93
C HIS A 188 32.07 22.39 -27.61
N SER A 189 32.43 21.87 -28.79
CA SER A 189 31.61 20.95 -29.59
C SER A 189 31.63 19.49 -29.07
N ASP A 190 31.69 19.30 -27.75
CA ASP A 190 31.87 17.98 -27.10
C ASP A 190 31.22 17.99 -25.69
N GLY A 191 29.90 18.21 -25.67
CA GLY A 191 29.09 18.30 -24.44
C GLY A 191 28.43 16.99 -24.02
N ALA A 192 28.62 15.91 -24.79
CA ALA A 192 27.86 14.67 -24.62
C ALA A 192 28.08 14.00 -23.26
N HIS A 193 29.31 14.00 -22.76
CA HIS A 193 29.63 13.39 -21.46
C HIS A 193 28.95 14.17 -20.30
N GLY A 194 29.15 15.48 -20.21
CA GLY A 194 28.48 16.32 -19.21
C GLY A 194 26.94 16.28 -19.30
N THR A 195 26.39 16.21 -20.52
CA THR A 195 24.94 16.06 -20.76
C THR A 195 24.41 14.70 -20.28
N ALA A 196 25.10 13.61 -20.58
CA ALA A 196 24.73 12.26 -20.14
C ALA A 196 24.84 12.08 -18.62
N VAL A 197 25.84 12.70 -17.99
CA VAL A 197 26.00 12.78 -16.53
C VAL A 197 24.84 13.56 -15.90
N ALA A 198 24.44 14.69 -16.48
CA ALA A 198 23.31 15.50 -15.98
C ALA A 198 21.97 14.76 -16.05
N GLY A 199 21.68 14.01 -17.12
CA GLY A 199 20.42 13.27 -17.27
C GLY A 199 20.20 12.18 -16.22
N ILE A 200 21.27 11.47 -15.82
CA ILE A 200 21.20 10.46 -14.75
C ILE A 200 20.81 11.10 -13.41
N ILE A 201 21.28 12.33 -13.16
CA ILE A 201 20.98 13.07 -11.93
C ILE A 201 19.56 13.62 -12.00
N ALA A 202 19.25 14.44 -13.01
CA ALA A 202 18.07 15.31 -13.03
C ALA A 202 17.50 15.57 -14.45
N ALA A 203 17.37 14.54 -15.29
CA ALA A 203 16.36 14.61 -16.35
C ALA A 203 14.96 14.77 -15.72
N ALA A 204 14.16 15.69 -16.23
CA ALA A 204 12.94 16.16 -15.55
C ALA A 204 11.74 15.25 -15.82
N LYS A 205 10.95 14.90 -14.79
CA LYS A 205 9.74 14.08 -14.98
C LYS A 205 8.61 14.90 -15.63
N ASN A 206 8.51 14.82 -16.96
CA ASN A 206 7.84 15.85 -17.77
C ASN A 206 6.91 15.29 -18.89
N GLY A 207 6.94 13.97 -19.13
CA GLY A 207 6.15 13.29 -20.17
C GLY A 207 6.89 13.04 -21.50
N ILE A 208 8.17 13.39 -21.61
CA ILE A 208 9.09 12.99 -22.69
C ILE A 208 10.35 12.34 -22.08
N GLY A 209 11.18 11.72 -22.93
CA GLY A 209 12.53 11.35 -22.52
C GLY A 209 12.64 10.33 -21.38
N MET A 210 13.57 10.62 -20.47
CA MET A 210 14.09 9.78 -19.39
C MET A 210 13.86 10.48 -18.04
N THR A 211 13.73 9.74 -16.95
CA THR A 211 13.59 10.33 -15.61
C THR A 211 14.94 10.31 -14.88
N GLY A 212 15.43 11.45 -14.38
CA GLY A 212 16.61 11.50 -13.52
C GLY A 212 16.32 10.92 -12.13
N ILE A 213 17.31 10.37 -11.43
CA ILE A 213 17.13 9.81 -10.08
C ILE A 213 16.56 10.86 -9.11
N ALA A 214 17.00 12.10 -9.27
CA ALA A 214 16.55 13.29 -8.56
C ALA A 214 15.98 14.31 -9.56
N TYR A 215 14.84 13.96 -10.17
CA TYR A 215 14.22 14.66 -11.30
C TYR A 215 13.70 16.08 -11.05
N ASP A 216 13.75 16.62 -9.82
CA ASP A 216 13.50 18.05 -9.53
C ASP A 216 14.74 18.82 -9.04
N ALA A 217 15.87 18.13 -8.82
CA ALA A 217 17.13 18.76 -8.44
C ALA A 217 17.64 19.69 -9.55
N LYS A 218 18.30 20.79 -9.18
CA LYS A 218 18.73 21.82 -10.14
C LYS A 218 20.20 21.69 -10.49
N VAL A 219 20.49 21.52 -11.78
CA VAL A 219 21.82 21.25 -12.34
C VAL A 219 22.41 22.47 -13.04
N THR A 220 23.74 22.55 -13.08
CA THR A 220 24.50 23.45 -13.95
C THR A 220 25.86 22.82 -14.31
N SER A 221 26.53 23.35 -15.33
CA SER A 221 27.86 22.92 -15.74
C SER A 221 28.98 23.67 -15.00
N LEU A 222 29.97 22.93 -14.52
CA LEU A 222 31.27 23.44 -14.07
C LEU A 222 32.35 22.98 -15.09
N PRO A 223 32.45 23.64 -16.26
CA PRO A 223 33.15 23.09 -17.41
C PRO A 223 34.68 23.04 -17.25
N VAL A 224 35.29 21.91 -17.63
CA VAL A 224 36.74 21.72 -17.64
C VAL A 224 37.25 21.02 -18.90
N ILE A 225 38.43 21.45 -19.39
CA ILE A 225 39.03 20.98 -20.65
C ILE A 225 40.19 19.99 -20.39
N TYR A 226 40.29 18.95 -21.20
CA TYR A 226 41.51 18.13 -21.29
C TYR A 226 42.45 18.67 -22.40
N SER A 227 43.60 19.27 -22.05
CA SER A 227 44.89 19.14 -22.80
C SER A 227 45.99 20.18 -22.51
N THR A 228 45.73 21.33 -21.87
CA THR A 228 46.73 22.42 -21.78
C THR A 228 46.91 23.04 -20.39
N ALA A 229 47.97 23.84 -20.24
CA ALA A 229 48.23 24.61 -19.02
C ALA A 229 47.24 25.76 -18.78
N VAL A 230 46.41 26.12 -19.77
CA VAL A 230 45.26 27.04 -19.55
C VAL A 230 44.15 26.29 -18.80
N ALA A 231 43.90 25.04 -19.19
CA ALA A 231 42.88 24.20 -18.57
C ALA A 231 43.14 23.85 -17.11
N LEU A 232 44.42 23.81 -16.68
CA LEU A 232 44.75 23.68 -15.25
C LEU A 232 44.30 24.90 -14.42
N HIS A 233 44.15 26.08 -15.02
CA HIS A 233 43.63 27.27 -14.35
C HIS A 233 42.10 27.31 -14.38
N GLU A 234 41.48 26.94 -15.51
CA GLU A 234 40.02 26.79 -15.65
C GLU A 234 39.48 25.76 -14.64
N PHE A 235 40.16 24.63 -14.48
CA PHE A 235 39.89 23.60 -13.48
C PHE A 235 40.06 24.10 -12.03
N GLU A 236 41.06 24.93 -11.75
CA GLU A 236 41.25 25.55 -10.42
C GLU A 236 40.08 26.49 -10.08
N ILE A 237 39.59 27.26 -11.06
CA ILE A 237 38.42 28.15 -10.92
C ILE A 237 37.14 27.34 -10.69
N ALA A 238 36.85 26.35 -11.54
CA ALA A 238 35.68 25.50 -11.41
C ALA A 238 35.65 24.76 -10.07
N LEU A 239 36.80 24.26 -9.59
CA LEU A 239 36.88 23.58 -8.29
C LEU A 239 36.81 24.56 -7.11
N ALA A 240 37.23 25.83 -7.28
CA ALA A 240 37.02 26.87 -6.29
C ALA A 240 35.54 27.24 -6.08
N HIS A 241 34.72 27.04 -7.10
CA HIS A 241 33.26 27.19 -7.03
C HIS A 241 32.52 25.97 -6.46
N ALA A 242 33.19 24.85 -6.19
CA ALA A 242 32.52 23.67 -5.64
C ALA A 242 31.74 23.96 -4.35
N LYS A 243 32.26 24.84 -3.48
CA LYS A 243 31.59 25.30 -2.25
C LYS A 243 30.23 26.03 -2.45
N ASP A 244 29.89 26.40 -3.68
CA ASP A 244 28.66 27.17 -3.98
C ASP A 244 27.45 26.26 -4.28
N PHE A 245 27.65 24.93 -4.22
CA PHE A 245 26.64 23.90 -4.49
C PHE A 245 26.38 23.01 -3.27
N ASP A 246 25.25 22.30 -3.26
CA ASP A 246 25.04 21.20 -2.31
C ASP A 246 25.89 19.98 -2.67
N ILE A 247 25.89 19.62 -3.95
CA ILE A 247 26.58 18.46 -4.49
C ILE A 247 27.44 18.90 -5.66
N VAL A 248 28.63 18.33 -5.81
CA VAL A 248 29.41 18.41 -7.05
C VAL A 248 29.69 17.01 -7.55
N ASN A 249 29.24 16.72 -8.76
CA ASN A 249 29.56 15.47 -9.46
C ASN A 249 30.88 15.63 -10.22
N MET A 250 31.82 14.72 -10.01
CA MET A 250 33.14 14.69 -10.65
C MET A 250 33.32 13.36 -11.39
N SER A 251 32.76 13.27 -12.60
CA SER A 251 32.75 12.05 -13.44
C SER A 251 34.04 11.82 -14.23
N LEU A 252 35.16 12.36 -13.73
CA LEU A 252 36.50 12.37 -14.33
C LEU A 252 37.57 11.87 -13.35
N GLY A 253 38.82 11.68 -13.79
CA GLY A 253 39.89 11.20 -12.92
C GLY A 253 41.30 11.22 -13.50
N GLY A 254 42.29 10.92 -12.67
CA GLY A 254 43.71 10.98 -13.04
C GLY A 254 44.23 9.70 -13.69
N LEU A 255 45.07 9.84 -14.71
CA LEU A 255 45.70 8.72 -15.45
C LEU A 255 47.16 8.42 -15.05
N ALA A 256 47.73 9.19 -14.10
CA ALA A 256 49.13 9.08 -13.71
C ALA A 256 49.27 8.72 -12.21
N PRO A 257 49.91 7.60 -11.85
CA PRO A 257 50.09 7.22 -10.45
C PRO A 257 51.04 8.18 -9.72
N PHE A 258 50.71 8.51 -8.47
CA PHE A 258 51.44 9.45 -7.63
C PHE A 258 51.56 10.86 -8.26
N ASP A 259 50.61 11.22 -9.13
CA ASP A 259 50.47 12.48 -9.87
C ASP A 259 51.70 12.91 -10.70
N GLY A 260 52.67 12.02 -10.92
CA GLY A 260 53.95 12.36 -11.54
C GLY A 260 54.71 13.46 -10.79
N PHE A 261 55.69 14.10 -11.44
CA PHE A 261 56.50 15.14 -10.80
C PHE A 261 56.00 16.57 -11.05
N GLU A 262 55.32 16.82 -12.16
CA GLU A 262 55.01 18.17 -12.63
C GLU A 262 53.67 18.70 -12.07
N LEU A 263 52.66 17.83 -11.89
CA LEU A 263 51.35 18.22 -11.34
C LEU A 263 51.36 18.46 -9.83
N ARG A 264 52.44 18.07 -9.14
CA ARG A 264 52.44 17.90 -7.67
C ARG A 264 52.34 19.19 -6.86
N GLN A 265 52.66 20.34 -7.45
CA GLN A 265 52.37 21.65 -6.82
C GLN A 265 50.90 22.05 -6.99
N TRP A 266 50.29 21.67 -8.11
CA TRP A 266 48.91 22.01 -8.46
C TRP A 266 47.90 21.17 -7.66
N PHE A 267 48.15 19.87 -7.44
CA PHE A 267 47.34 19.07 -6.51
C PHE A 267 47.35 19.59 -5.06
N SER A 268 48.42 20.28 -4.64
CA SER A 268 48.45 20.96 -3.32
C SER A 268 47.55 22.20 -3.26
N VAL A 269 47.15 22.76 -4.41
CA VAL A 269 46.14 23.82 -4.51
C VAL A 269 44.75 23.18 -4.58
N ASN A 270 44.55 22.16 -5.41
CA ASN A 270 43.27 21.44 -5.50
C ASN A 270 42.81 20.92 -4.14
N ALA A 271 43.70 20.28 -3.35
CA ALA A 271 43.38 19.78 -2.01
C ALA A 271 42.89 20.87 -1.02
N HIS A 272 43.27 22.14 -1.24
CA HIS A 272 42.70 23.27 -0.50
C HIS A 272 41.25 23.54 -0.91
N HIS A 273 40.90 23.42 -2.19
CA HIS A 273 39.52 23.60 -2.67
C HIS A 273 38.60 22.45 -2.24
N TYR A 274 39.05 21.19 -2.28
CA TYR A 274 38.32 20.06 -1.67
C TYR A 274 38.01 20.32 -0.18
N LYS A 275 38.99 20.82 0.60
CA LYS A 275 38.75 21.22 1.99
C LYS A 275 37.79 22.42 2.09
N ASN A 276 37.93 23.43 1.23
CA ASN A 276 37.12 24.65 1.27
C ASN A 276 35.64 24.34 1.02
N ALA A 277 35.34 23.41 0.11
CA ALA A 277 34.00 22.89 -0.14
C ALA A 277 33.42 22.17 1.10
N ALA A 278 34.20 21.30 1.75
CA ALA A 278 33.81 20.62 2.98
C ALA A 278 33.71 21.54 4.23
N ASP A 279 34.45 22.66 4.25
CA ASP A 279 34.47 23.62 5.37
C ASP A 279 33.42 24.72 5.27
N GLN A 280 33.09 25.18 4.06
CA GLN A 280 32.28 26.39 3.82
C GLN A 280 31.03 26.13 2.98
N GLY A 281 30.99 25.04 2.21
CA GLY A 281 29.83 24.68 1.41
C GLY A 281 28.60 24.45 2.26
N ARG A 282 27.41 24.67 1.68
CA ARG A 282 26.11 24.48 2.36
C ARG A 282 26.05 25.15 3.76
N GLY A 283 26.58 26.37 3.85
CA GLY A 283 26.61 27.15 5.11
C GLY A 283 27.55 26.61 6.20
N GLY A 284 28.40 25.63 5.91
CA GLY A 284 29.28 24.94 6.86
C GLY A 284 28.92 23.48 7.11
N LEU A 285 27.82 22.98 6.52
CA LEU A 285 27.54 21.53 6.45
C LEU A 285 28.58 20.80 5.57
N GLY A 286 29.08 21.48 4.55
CA GLY A 286 30.04 20.99 3.56
C GLY A 286 29.34 20.50 2.28
N THR A 287 29.86 20.90 1.12
CA THR A 287 29.44 20.38 -0.19
C THR A 287 29.88 18.93 -0.35
N LEU A 288 29.04 18.13 -1.00
CA LEU A 288 29.22 16.69 -1.19
C LEU A 288 29.91 16.43 -2.54
N LEU A 289 31.19 16.03 -2.49
CA LEU A 289 32.04 15.87 -3.68
C LEU A 289 32.02 14.41 -4.13
N ILE A 290 31.19 14.07 -5.13
CA ILE A 290 30.98 12.69 -5.60
C ILE A 290 31.93 12.41 -6.77
N GLN A 291 32.81 11.43 -6.63
CA GLN A 291 34.02 11.28 -7.45
C GLN A 291 34.09 9.88 -8.07
N ALA A 292 34.12 9.79 -9.40
CA ALA A 292 34.29 8.51 -10.10
C ALA A 292 35.63 7.83 -9.75
N ALA A 293 35.64 6.52 -9.46
CA ALA A 293 36.87 5.79 -9.10
C ALA A 293 37.87 5.65 -10.26
N GLY A 294 37.40 5.67 -11.51
CA GLY A 294 38.20 5.54 -12.73
C GLY A 294 38.00 4.20 -13.47
N ASN A 295 38.43 4.15 -14.73
CA ASN A 295 38.11 3.07 -15.67
C ASN A 295 39.36 2.28 -16.14
N ASN A 296 40.36 2.10 -15.27
CA ASN A 296 41.70 1.63 -15.68
C ASN A 296 42.00 0.14 -15.42
N ARG A 297 41.15 -0.59 -14.70
CA ARG A 297 41.42 -1.94 -14.14
C ARG A 297 41.97 -2.95 -15.17
N SER A 298 41.43 -2.94 -16.38
CA SER A 298 41.73 -3.90 -17.46
C SER A 298 42.92 -3.54 -18.35
N ILE A 299 43.35 -2.27 -18.40
CA ILE A 299 44.39 -1.77 -19.33
C ILE A 299 45.71 -1.52 -18.59
N ASN A 300 45.64 -0.91 -17.41
CA ASN A 300 46.76 -0.73 -16.49
C ASN A 300 46.15 -0.54 -15.09
N PRO A 301 46.10 -1.58 -14.24
CA PRO A 301 45.38 -1.52 -12.96
C PRO A 301 46.04 -0.52 -12.00
N LEU A 302 45.50 0.70 -12.07
CA LEU A 302 45.75 1.80 -11.17
C LEU A 302 44.68 1.74 -10.08
N ASP A 303 45.15 1.46 -8.86
CA ASP A 303 44.38 1.58 -7.63
C ASP A 303 43.88 3.03 -7.50
N ALA A 304 42.61 3.22 -7.12
CA ALA A 304 41.97 4.52 -6.96
C ALA A 304 42.67 5.40 -5.91
N ASN A 305 43.47 4.82 -5.00
CA ASN A 305 44.33 5.58 -4.08
C ASN A 305 45.50 6.30 -4.78
N LEU A 306 45.83 5.99 -6.04
CA LEU A 306 47.06 6.47 -6.70
C LEU A 306 46.92 7.81 -7.43
N SER A 307 45.75 8.44 -7.41
CA SER A 307 45.50 9.75 -8.05
C SER A 307 45.01 10.80 -7.06
N GLY A 308 45.53 12.02 -7.17
CA GLY A 308 45.16 13.16 -6.34
C GLY A 308 43.74 13.70 -6.53
N PHE A 309 42.93 13.11 -7.43
CA PHE A 309 41.49 13.36 -7.52
C PHE A 309 40.69 12.33 -6.72
N GLN A 310 40.80 11.05 -7.07
CA GLN A 310 40.07 9.96 -6.41
C GLN A 310 40.47 9.74 -4.95
N ASN A 311 41.71 10.06 -4.57
CA ASN A 311 42.23 9.92 -3.21
C ASN A 311 42.16 11.24 -2.41
N GLN A 312 40.97 11.84 -2.35
CA GLN A 312 40.70 12.98 -1.47
C GLN A 312 39.78 12.55 -0.33
N ARG A 313 40.18 12.81 0.92
CA ARG A 313 39.40 12.41 2.10
C ARG A 313 38.01 13.07 2.17
N TYR A 314 37.82 14.17 1.44
CA TYR A 314 36.55 14.92 1.36
C TYR A 314 35.63 14.42 0.23
N SER A 315 36.10 13.55 -0.67
CA SER A 315 35.28 13.02 -1.76
C SER A 315 34.71 11.63 -1.47
N ILE A 316 33.48 11.39 -1.91
CA ILE A 316 32.83 10.07 -1.96
C ILE A 316 33.29 9.40 -3.26
N THR A 317 34.22 8.44 -3.16
CA THR A 317 34.77 7.75 -4.32
C THR A 317 33.90 6.56 -4.70
N VAL A 318 33.39 6.53 -5.94
CA VAL A 318 32.34 5.60 -6.41
C VAL A 318 32.88 4.61 -7.44
N SER A 319 32.77 3.30 -7.19
CA SER A 319 33.07 2.24 -8.17
C SER A 319 31.86 1.86 -9.03
N ALA A 320 32.09 1.14 -10.12
CA ALA A 320 31.04 0.73 -11.07
C ALA A 320 30.70 -0.76 -10.93
N ILE A 321 29.40 -1.05 -10.81
CA ILE A 321 28.82 -2.39 -10.65
C ILE A 321 27.97 -2.69 -11.89
N ALA A 322 28.17 -3.87 -12.48
CA ALA A 322 27.40 -4.36 -13.61
C ALA A 322 25.96 -4.76 -13.20
N SER A 323 25.05 -4.81 -14.17
CA SER A 323 23.69 -5.37 -14.02
C SER A 323 23.63 -6.76 -13.40
N GLU A 324 24.68 -7.55 -13.56
CA GLU A 324 24.84 -8.90 -13.03
C GLU A 324 25.24 -8.94 -11.54
N GLY A 325 25.33 -7.78 -10.86
CA GLY A 325 25.76 -7.67 -9.46
C GLY A 325 27.26 -7.82 -9.24
N LEU A 326 28.07 -7.79 -10.31
CA LEU A 326 29.52 -7.93 -10.27
C LEU A 326 30.22 -6.61 -10.58
N VAL A 327 31.39 -6.34 -9.99
CA VAL A 327 32.22 -5.18 -10.34
C VAL A 327 32.56 -5.16 -11.84
N ALA A 328 32.37 -4.01 -12.51
CA ALA A 328 32.58 -3.86 -13.94
C ALA A 328 34.05 -4.08 -14.34
N ASP A 329 34.30 -4.55 -15.57
CA ASP A 329 35.63 -5.03 -15.99
C ASP A 329 36.74 -3.95 -16.00
N TYR A 330 36.33 -2.69 -16.14
CA TYR A 330 37.18 -1.50 -16.15
C TYR A 330 37.30 -0.82 -14.77
N SER A 331 36.41 -1.10 -13.81
CA SER A 331 36.26 -0.27 -12.61
C SER A 331 37.52 -0.30 -11.72
N SER A 332 38.15 0.85 -11.52
CA SER A 332 39.27 0.98 -10.58
C SER A 332 38.85 0.57 -9.16
N GLU A 333 39.79 -0.05 -8.46
CA GLU A 333 39.64 -0.65 -7.13
C GLU A 333 40.55 0.09 -6.13
N GLY A 334 40.22 0.09 -4.84
CA GLY A 334 41.05 0.74 -3.81
C GLY A 334 40.36 0.93 -2.47
N ALA A 335 41.14 1.05 -1.39
CA ALA A 335 40.59 1.26 -0.04
C ALA A 335 39.88 2.62 0.17
N ASN A 336 40.07 3.57 -0.74
CA ASN A 336 39.39 4.87 -0.74
C ASN A 336 38.01 4.84 -1.42
N VAL A 337 37.64 3.76 -2.12
CA VAL A 337 36.25 3.55 -2.59
C VAL A 337 35.33 3.51 -1.36
N LEU A 338 34.25 4.27 -1.39
CA LEU A 338 33.26 4.30 -0.30
C LEU A 338 32.11 3.35 -0.62
N VAL A 339 31.56 3.43 -1.82
CA VAL A 339 30.44 2.63 -2.32
C VAL A 339 30.60 2.38 -3.82
N GLY A 340 29.84 1.44 -4.36
CA GLY A 340 29.63 1.27 -5.79
C GLY A 340 28.20 1.60 -6.19
N ALA A 341 28.03 1.97 -7.46
CA ALA A 341 26.71 2.12 -8.08
C ALA A 341 26.69 1.46 -9.46
N THR A 342 25.49 1.21 -9.97
CA THR A 342 25.26 0.53 -11.24
C THR A 342 25.88 1.26 -12.45
N SER A 343 26.31 0.51 -13.45
CA SER A 343 26.84 1.01 -14.72
C SER A 343 26.89 -0.13 -15.76
N SER A 344 27.45 0.13 -16.95
CA SER A 344 27.72 -0.91 -17.95
C SER A 344 28.74 -1.93 -17.43
N GLY A 345 28.45 -3.23 -17.58
CA GLY A 345 29.33 -4.29 -17.05
C GLY A 345 30.51 -4.66 -17.95
N SER A 346 30.18 -4.97 -19.19
CA SER A 346 31.12 -5.29 -20.28
C SER A 346 30.59 -4.73 -21.61
N TYR A 347 31.39 -4.78 -22.68
CA TYR A 347 31.05 -4.26 -24.01
C TYR A 347 29.79 -4.89 -24.69
N PHE A 348 29.14 -5.87 -24.04
CA PHE A 348 27.93 -6.54 -24.52
C PHE A 348 26.83 -6.65 -23.44
N GLY A 349 27.02 -6.05 -22.26
CA GLY A 349 25.97 -5.95 -21.23
C GLY A 349 24.97 -4.83 -21.54
N PRO A 350 23.99 -4.58 -20.65
CA PRO A 350 23.27 -3.32 -20.68
C PRO A 350 24.25 -2.16 -20.43
N HIS A 351 23.92 -1.03 -21.01
CA HIS A 351 24.57 0.24 -20.74
C HIS A 351 23.56 1.16 -20.04
N VAL A 352 24.02 2.33 -19.61
CA VAL A 352 23.18 3.31 -18.91
C VAL A 352 22.40 4.13 -19.93
N ALA A 353 21.08 4.14 -19.79
CA ALA A 353 20.16 4.97 -20.55
C ALA A 353 20.07 6.37 -19.92
N THR A 354 20.27 7.42 -20.72
CA THR A 354 20.28 8.83 -20.28
C THR A 354 20.15 9.79 -21.48
N THR A 355 20.10 11.09 -21.24
CA THR A 355 20.11 12.18 -22.23
C THR A 355 21.44 12.25 -23.01
N ASP A 356 21.41 12.76 -24.23
CA ASP A 356 22.57 13.01 -25.10
C ASP A 356 22.48 14.44 -25.66
N GLN A 357 23.42 14.87 -26.51
CA GLN A 357 23.30 16.16 -27.19
C GLN A 357 22.17 16.13 -28.24
N VAL A 358 21.35 17.20 -28.27
CA VAL A 358 20.19 17.31 -29.16
C VAL A 358 20.56 17.14 -30.63
N GLY A 359 19.84 16.28 -31.35
CA GLY A 359 20.01 16.03 -32.79
C GLY A 359 21.12 15.03 -33.14
N ASP A 360 21.86 15.29 -34.21
CA ASP A 360 22.83 14.34 -34.80
C ASP A 360 24.23 14.47 -34.17
N ALA A 361 24.28 14.57 -32.84
CA ALA A 361 25.47 14.88 -32.04
C ALA A 361 25.75 13.80 -30.99
N GLY A 362 26.82 13.98 -30.21
CA GLY A 362 27.15 13.11 -29.07
C GLY A 362 27.35 11.62 -29.38
N TYR A 363 26.75 10.76 -28.57
CA TYR A 363 26.93 9.30 -28.62
C TYR A 363 26.04 8.62 -29.68
N ASN A 364 24.75 8.98 -29.74
CA ASN A 364 23.71 8.36 -30.57
C ASN A 364 23.50 9.07 -31.94
N LYS A 365 24.59 9.53 -32.54
CA LYS A 365 24.63 10.17 -33.87
C LYS A 365 24.58 9.18 -35.04
N GLY A 366 24.10 9.60 -36.21
CA GLY A 366 23.77 8.75 -37.36
C GLY A 366 24.94 8.04 -38.06
N ASP A 367 26.20 8.40 -37.80
CA ASP A 367 27.39 7.63 -38.22
C ASP A 367 27.87 6.62 -37.17
N ASN A 368 27.30 6.64 -35.96
CA ASN A 368 27.54 5.76 -34.83
C ASN A 368 26.23 5.45 -34.05
N PRO A 369 25.09 5.11 -34.69
CA PRO A 369 23.79 5.04 -34.01
C PRO A 369 23.76 3.92 -32.96
N ASP A 370 22.94 4.07 -31.91
CA ASP A 370 22.89 3.13 -30.78
C ASP A 370 22.46 1.70 -31.15
N TRP A 371 22.96 0.73 -30.38
CA TRP A 371 22.67 -0.69 -30.60
C TRP A 371 21.21 -1.04 -30.27
N ASP A 372 20.60 -0.28 -29.36
CA ASP A 372 19.17 -0.29 -29.09
C ASP A 372 18.65 1.15 -29.32
N PRO A 373 18.13 1.46 -30.52
CA PRO A 373 17.91 2.83 -30.94
C PRO A 373 16.74 3.51 -30.23
N VAL A 374 17.08 4.54 -29.44
CA VAL A 374 16.17 5.60 -28.97
C VAL A 374 16.21 6.81 -29.91
N SER A 375 15.41 7.86 -29.67
CA SER A 375 15.56 9.13 -30.38
C SER A 375 16.95 9.73 -30.13
N ALA A 376 17.50 10.45 -31.12
CA ALA A 376 18.91 10.85 -31.14
C ALA A 376 19.33 11.74 -29.96
N ASP A 377 18.38 12.46 -29.35
CA ASP A 377 18.59 13.28 -28.15
C ASP A 377 18.87 12.45 -26.88
N TYR A 378 18.88 11.11 -26.96
CA TYR A 378 19.16 10.19 -25.85
C TYR A 378 20.15 9.11 -26.28
N THR A 379 20.86 8.54 -25.31
CA THR A 379 21.73 7.38 -25.54
C THR A 379 21.43 6.23 -24.58
N THR A 380 21.60 5.01 -25.08
CA THR A 380 21.63 3.75 -24.32
C THR A 380 23.03 3.13 -24.34
N ARG A 381 24.10 3.94 -24.42
CA ARG A 381 25.50 3.48 -24.44
C ARG A 381 26.38 4.07 -23.34
N PHE A 382 25.86 4.96 -22.50
CA PHE A 382 26.65 5.58 -21.44
C PHE A 382 27.10 4.54 -20.38
N GLY A 383 28.11 4.85 -19.59
CA GLY A 383 28.71 3.89 -18.66
C GLY A 383 30.03 4.36 -18.07
N GLY A 384 30.84 3.42 -17.56
CA GLY A 384 32.02 3.75 -16.78
C GLY A 384 31.68 4.07 -15.33
N THR A 385 32.70 4.31 -14.50
CA THR A 385 32.52 4.95 -13.17
C THR A 385 31.93 6.36 -13.28
N SER A 386 32.03 6.97 -14.46
CA SER A 386 31.38 8.21 -14.88
C SER A 386 29.85 8.13 -14.99
N ALA A 387 29.26 6.93 -15.04
CA ALA A 387 27.81 6.75 -14.88
C ALA A 387 27.41 6.33 -13.45
N ALA A 388 28.30 5.65 -12.72
CA ALA A 388 28.07 5.31 -11.32
C ALA A 388 28.11 6.54 -10.39
N ALA A 389 29.03 7.48 -10.62
CA ALA A 389 29.13 8.72 -9.84
C ALA A 389 27.84 9.58 -9.87
N PRO A 390 27.22 9.90 -11.02
CA PRO A 390 25.97 10.67 -11.06
C PRO A 390 24.79 9.93 -10.41
N MET A 391 24.78 8.60 -10.41
CA MET A 391 23.75 7.85 -9.68
C MET A 391 23.84 8.11 -8.18
N VAL A 392 25.05 8.07 -7.60
CA VAL A 392 25.26 8.44 -6.19
C VAL A 392 24.97 9.92 -5.95
N SER A 393 25.24 10.82 -6.90
CA SER A 393 24.83 12.23 -6.81
C SER A 393 23.31 12.41 -6.77
N GLY A 394 22.55 11.63 -7.56
CA GLY A 394 21.09 11.62 -7.53
C GLY A 394 20.55 11.12 -6.20
N VAL A 395 21.00 9.94 -5.73
CA VAL A 395 20.59 9.41 -4.41
C VAL A 395 20.93 10.37 -3.28
N THR A 396 22.11 11.01 -3.34
CA THR A 396 22.53 12.04 -2.38
C THR A 396 21.59 13.26 -2.38
N ALA A 397 21.01 13.64 -3.52
CA ALA A 397 20.02 14.71 -3.58
C ALA A 397 18.69 14.31 -2.92
N LEU A 398 18.24 13.06 -3.10
CA LEU A 398 17.07 12.54 -2.38
C LEU A 398 17.28 12.58 -0.85
N MET A 399 18.48 12.18 -0.38
CA MET A 399 18.85 12.26 1.05
C MET A 399 18.88 13.70 1.58
N LEU A 400 19.34 14.66 0.78
CA LEU A 400 19.41 16.08 1.17
C LEU A 400 18.07 16.81 1.13
N GLU A 401 17.10 16.31 0.36
CA GLU A 401 15.72 16.78 0.44
C GLU A 401 15.03 16.24 1.69
N ALA A 402 15.15 14.94 1.97
CA ALA A 402 14.61 14.30 3.18
C ALA A 402 15.22 14.88 4.46
N ASN A 403 16.52 15.19 4.45
CA ASN A 403 17.18 15.85 5.58
C ASN A 403 18.24 16.87 5.09
N PRO A 404 17.85 18.15 4.91
CA PRO A 404 18.80 19.19 4.52
C PRO A 404 19.82 19.52 5.61
N GLY A 405 19.61 19.06 6.84
CA GLY A 405 20.51 19.26 7.99
C GLY A 405 21.78 18.41 7.97
N LEU A 406 21.84 17.36 7.14
CA LEU A 406 23.00 16.46 7.01
C LEU A 406 24.27 17.21 6.64
N GLY A 407 25.36 16.96 7.36
CA GLY A 407 26.72 17.37 7.05
C GLY A 407 27.44 16.40 6.12
N TRP A 408 28.60 16.80 5.60
CA TRP A 408 29.34 16.03 4.61
C TRP A 408 29.90 14.69 5.13
N ARG A 409 29.97 14.50 6.45
CA ARG A 409 30.35 13.21 7.06
C ARG A 409 29.12 12.33 7.33
N ASP A 410 27.96 12.91 7.67
CA ASP A 410 26.71 12.16 7.86
C ASP A 410 26.33 11.38 6.60
N VAL A 411 26.32 12.04 5.43
CA VAL A 411 26.01 11.38 4.15
C VAL A 411 26.99 10.25 3.82
N ARG A 412 28.27 10.37 4.18
CA ARG A 412 29.27 9.31 3.97
C ARG A 412 28.97 8.09 4.83
N ASP A 413 28.60 8.31 6.08
CA ASP A 413 28.28 7.25 7.02
C ASP A 413 26.98 6.56 6.61
N ILE A 414 25.91 7.32 6.31
CA ILE A 414 24.64 6.77 5.82
C ILE A 414 24.85 5.90 4.58
N LEU A 415 25.54 6.41 3.54
CA LEU A 415 25.85 5.64 2.33
C LEU A 415 26.69 4.38 2.62
N ALA A 416 27.52 4.38 3.66
CA ALA A 416 28.28 3.19 4.08
C ALA A 416 27.44 2.19 4.89
N PHE A 417 26.45 2.68 5.64
CA PHE A 417 25.61 1.88 6.54
C PHE A 417 24.43 1.21 5.81
N THR A 418 23.96 1.82 4.71
CA THR A 418 22.80 1.35 3.92
C THR A 418 23.20 0.68 2.60
N ALA A 419 24.51 0.60 2.30
CA ALA A 419 25.00 -0.14 1.16
C ALA A 419 24.65 -1.64 1.26
N ARG A 420 24.14 -2.20 0.16
CA ARG A 420 23.79 -3.61 0.03
C ARG A 420 25.00 -4.46 -0.35
N HIS A 421 25.04 -5.68 0.17
CA HIS A 421 26.00 -6.68 -0.28
C HIS A 421 25.72 -7.07 -1.74
N THR A 422 26.78 -7.30 -2.52
CA THR A 422 26.64 -7.84 -3.88
C THR A 422 27.89 -8.62 -4.34
N GLY A 423 27.74 -9.40 -5.42
CA GLY A 423 28.77 -10.28 -5.92
C GLY A 423 28.95 -11.57 -5.11
N THR A 424 30.19 -12.06 -4.97
CA THR A 424 30.52 -13.27 -4.19
C THR A 424 30.07 -13.12 -2.73
N ALA A 425 29.42 -14.15 -2.15
CA ALA A 425 28.92 -14.11 -0.78
C ALA A 425 30.01 -13.89 0.29
N ILE A 426 29.64 -13.25 1.41
CA ILE A 426 30.52 -12.98 2.54
C ILE A 426 31.09 -14.28 3.10
N GLY A 427 32.43 -14.35 3.21
CA GLY A 427 33.16 -15.53 3.66
C GLY A 427 33.48 -16.58 2.58
N GLU A 428 32.92 -16.47 1.37
CA GLU A 428 33.30 -17.31 0.23
C GLU A 428 34.59 -16.82 -0.47
N THR A 429 35.15 -17.67 -1.33
CA THR A 429 36.36 -17.33 -2.11
C THR A 429 35.96 -16.88 -3.52
N PRO A 430 36.20 -15.62 -3.90
CA PRO A 430 35.75 -15.08 -5.19
C PRO A 430 36.52 -15.67 -6.38
N SER A 431 35.93 -15.51 -7.56
CA SER A 431 36.60 -15.82 -8.83
C SER A 431 37.52 -14.65 -9.24
N PRO A 432 38.86 -14.82 -9.24
CA PRO A 432 39.82 -13.73 -9.51
C PRO A 432 39.82 -13.23 -10.96
N TYR A 433 38.92 -13.74 -11.81
CA TYR A 433 38.62 -13.22 -13.15
C TYR A 433 37.62 -12.06 -13.15
N TYR A 434 36.81 -11.94 -12.09
CA TYR A 434 35.74 -10.93 -11.96
C TYR A 434 35.94 -10.10 -10.68
N GLU A 435 36.12 -10.77 -9.55
CA GLU A 435 36.26 -10.18 -8.23
C GLU A 435 37.61 -10.57 -7.63
N LYS A 436 38.43 -9.57 -7.29
CA LYS A 436 39.83 -9.82 -6.90
C LYS A 436 39.98 -10.09 -5.40
N TYR A 437 39.06 -9.57 -4.59
CA TYR A 437 39.12 -9.60 -3.13
C TYR A 437 37.86 -10.23 -2.56
N ALA A 438 38.04 -11.04 -1.51
CA ALA A 438 36.92 -11.55 -0.72
C ALA A 438 36.39 -10.45 0.20
N TRP A 439 35.09 -10.43 0.42
CA TRP A 439 34.46 -9.57 1.41
C TRP A 439 35.00 -9.84 2.81
N LYS A 440 35.17 -8.77 3.59
CA LYS A 440 35.52 -8.80 5.01
C LYS A 440 34.49 -8.04 5.82
N ILE A 441 34.40 -8.34 7.11
CA ILE A 441 33.69 -7.52 8.09
C ILE A 441 34.73 -6.73 8.90
N ASN A 442 34.41 -5.49 9.29
CA ASN A 442 35.22 -4.65 10.19
C ASN A 442 34.72 -4.71 11.65
N ASP A 443 35.26 -3.90 12.57
CA ASP A 443 34.86 -3.90 13.99
C ASP A 443 33.95 -2.69 14.34
N SER A 444 33.05 -2.31 13.43
CA SER A 444 32.12 -1.18 13.63
C SER A 444 31.14 -1.44 14.78
N SER A 445 31.12 -0.55 15.77
CA SER A 445 30.17 -0.64 16.89
C SER A 445 28.78 -0.05 16.59
N GLN A 446 28.64 0.74 15.51
CA GLN A 446 27.45 1.56 15.25
C GLN A 446 26.38 0.90 14.36
N VAL A 447 26.69 -0.26 13.74
CA VAL A 447 25.81 -0.88 12.74
C VAL A 447 25.78 -2.40 12.93
N ASN A 448 24.57 -2.98 12.84
CA ASN A 448 24.22 -4.41 12.81
C ASN A 448 24.74 -5.32 13.95
N GLY A 449 25.63 -4.85 14.85
CA GLY A 449 26.18 -5.62 15.96
C GLY A 449 27.18 -6.71 15.56
N THR A 450 27.63 -6.73 14.31
CA THR A 450 28.67 -7.65 13.79
C THR A 450 29.77 -6.95 12.98
N GLY A 451 29.55 -5.68 12.59
CA GLY A 451 30.48 -4.87 11.81
C GLY A 451 30.04 -4.64 10.36
N LEU A 452 30.64 -3.65 9.70
CA LEU A 452 30.34 -3.31 8.31
C LEU A 452 31.10 -4.23 7.34
N HIS A 453 30.44 -4.62 6.25
CA HIS A 453 31.06 -5.40 5.18
C HIS A 453 31.82 -4.49 4.21
N PHE A 454 33.05 -4.87 3.80
CA PHE A 454 33.88 -4.06 2.91
C PHE A 454 34.69 -4.91 1.92
N ASN A 455 34.87 -4.38 0.70
CA ASN A 455 35.65 -4.98 -0.39
C ASN A 455 36.26 -3.88 -1.28
N GLN A 456 37.55 -3.98 -1.62
CA GLN A 456 38.25 -2.94 -2.41
C GLN A 456 37.70 -2.78 -3.85
N ASN A 457 36.87 -3.71 -4.34
CA ASN A 457 36.15 -3.56 -5.61
C ASN A 457 34.81 -2.77 -5.48
N TYR A 458 34.21 -2.71 -4.30
CA TYR A 458 32.85 -2.18 -4.08
C TYR A 458 32.75 -1.07 -3.01
N GLY A 459 33.81 -0.82 -2.24
CA GLY A 459 33.71 -0.06 -0.99
C GLY A 459 32.93 -0.88 0.04
N PHE A 460 31.93 -0.27 0.67
CA PHE A 460 30.98 -0.95 1.53
C PHE A 460 29.96 -1.79 0.77
N GLY A 461 29.55 -1.40 -0.44
CA GLY A 461 28.54 -2.14 -1.21
C GLY A 461 27.87 -1.32 -2.29
N LEU A 462 26.79 -1.87 -2.83
CA LEU A 462 25.90 -1.22 -3.80
C LEU A 462 24.98 -0.23 -3.07
N VAL A 463 24.91 1.03 -3.51
CA VAL A 463 23.98 2.01 -2.94
C VAL A 463 22.51 1.55 -3.09
N ASP A 464 21.76 1.63 -1.99
CA ASP A 464 20.31 1.49 -1.95
C ASP A 464 19.68 2.83 -1.56
N ALA A 465 18.90 3.40 -2.47
CA ALA A 465 18.34 4.74 -2.32
C ALA A 465 17.26 4.81 -1.25
N LEU A 466 16.36 3.82 -1.19
CA LEU A 466 15.33 3.73 -0.15
C LEU A 466 15.98 3.66 1.24
N ALA A 467 16.90 2.73 1.46
CA ALA A 467 17.56 2.56 2.75
C ALA A 467 18.36 3.82 3.14
N ALA A 468 19.07 4.45 2.21
CA ALA A 468 19.80 5.70 2.44
C ALA A 468 18.87 6.88 2.79
N VAL A 469 17.69 6.98 2.16
CA VAL A 469 16.71 8.04 2.43
C VAL A 469 15.99 7.79 3.76
N ARG A 470 15.54 6.56 4.06
CA ARG A 470 14.91 6.26 5.36
C ARG A 470 15.85 6.46 6.55
N LEU A 471 17.13 6.15 6.39
CA LEU A 471 18.13 6.46 7.43
C LEU A 471 18.42 7.97 7.52
N ALA A 472 18.27 8.74 6.43
CA ALA A 472 18.39 10.19 6.46
C ALA A 472 17.20 10.87 7.19
N GLU A 473 15.98 10.38 7.00
CA GLU A 473 14.76 10.86 7.69
C GLU A 473 14.92 10.82 9.23
N SER A 474 15.50 9.75 9.77
CA SER A 474 15.72 9.55 11.21
C SER A 474 17.05 10.10 11.74
N TRP A 475 17.87 10.74 10.90
CA TRP A 475 19.24 11.12 11.26
C TRP A 475 19.31 12.43 12.06
N THR A 476 19.66 12.31 13.35
CA THR A 476 19.72 13.44 14.29
C THR A 476 21.10 14.09 14.43
N ARG A 477 22.16 13.50 13.87
CA ARG A 477 23.54 14.04 13.97
C ARG A 477 23.84 15.07 12.87
N GLN A 478 24.84 15.90 13.11
CA GLN A 478 25.31 16.94 12.19
C GLN A 478 26.85 16.94 12.11
N ARG A 479 27.43 15.89 11.52
CA ARG A 479 28.87 15.65 11.38
C ARG A 479 29.44 16.48 10.22
N THR A 480 30.24 17.48 10.56
CA THR A 480 30.85 18.46 9.62
C THR A 480 32.36 18.54 9.81
N SER A 481 33.03 19.44 9.07
CA SER A 481 34.43 19.81 9.34
C SER A 481 34.63 20.54 10.68
N ALA A 482 33.57 21.09 11.30
CA ALA A 482 33.67 21.91 12.50
C ALA A 482 33.72 21.10 13.81
N ASN A 483 33.18 19.88 13.81
CA ASN A 483 33.17 18.96 14.95
C ASN A 483 33.96 17.66 14.70
N GLU A 484 34.69 17.56 13.58
CA GLU A 484 35.65 16.48 13.33
C GLU A 484 36.82 16.54 14.33
N VAL A 485 37.13 15.41 14.97
CA VAL A 485 38.37 15.24 15.73
C VAL A 485 39.33 14.31 15.00
N SER A 486 40.61 14.35 15.37
CA SER A 486 41.59 13.41 14.84
C SER A 486 42.61 12.96 15.88
N ARG A 487 43.31 11.87 15.56
CA ARG A 487 44.51 11.38 16.24
C ARG A 487 45.55 11.00 15.20
N SER A 488 46.83 11.18 15.52
CA SER A 488 47.91 10.79 14.61
C SER A 488 49.15 10.30 15.33
N ALA A 489 49.90 9.43 14.65
CA ALA A 489 51.15 8.88 15.11
C ALA A 489 52.13 8.73 13.93
N SER A 490 53.39 9.10 14.16
CA SER A 490 54.44 9.06 13.13
C SER A 490 55.59 8.15 13.53
N ARG A 491 56.06 7.34 12.57
CA ARG A 491 57.31 6.59 12.67
C ARG A 491 58.28 7.09 11.61
N THR A 492 59.45 7.58 12.03
CA THR A 492 60.58 7.90 11.14
C THR A 492 61.81 7.10 11.54
N GLN A 493 62.22 6.17 10.69
CA GLN A 493 63.39 5.32 10.85
C GLN A 493 63.74 4.66 9.51
N ASP A 494 65.00 4.72 9.08
CA ASP A 494 65.46 3.91 7.94
C ASP A 494 65.43 2.41 8.31
N LEU A 495 64.58 1.63 7.65
CA LEU A 495 64.39 0.20 7.87
C LEU A 495 64.39 -0.55 6.54
N VAL A 496 65.10 -1.68 6.46
CA VAL A 496 65.13 -2.53 5.26
C VAL A 496 63.81 -3.28 5.12
N ILE A 497 63.23 -3.24 3.92
CA ILE A 497 62.07 -4.06 3.54
C ILE A 497 62.59 -5.45 3.16
N PRO A 498 62.10 -6.55 3.77
CA PRO A 498 62.56 -7.90 3.45
C PRO A 498 61.94 -8.46 2.16
N GLU A 499 62.79 -8.98 1.28
CA GLU A 499 62.47 -9.44 -0.08
C GLU A 499 62.26 -10.97 -0.15
N ALA A 500 61.14 -11.44 -0.67
CA ALA A 500 60.93 -12.86 -0.98
C ALA A 500 61.56 -13.24 -2.34
N PRO A 501 62.18 -14.44 -2.47
CA PRO A 501 62.10 -15.60 -1.56
C PRO A 501 63.20 -15.63 -0.47
N TYR A 502 64.02 -14.59 -0.33
CA TYR A 502 65.14 -14.58 0.61
C TYR A 502 64.69 -14.42 2.08
N ASN A 503 63.61 -13.66 2.30
CA ASN A 503 62.87 -13.61 3.56
C ASN A 503 61.39 -13.30 3.30
N THR A 504 60.50 -14.24 3.59
CA THR A 504 59.04 -14.08 3.44
C THR A 504 58.37 -13.42 4.65
N THR A 505 59.14 -12.87 5.59
CA THR A 505 58.61 -12.15 6.75
C THR A 505 58.41 -10.68 6.38
N PRO A 506 57.19 -10.12 6.43
CA PRO A 506 56.96 -8.72 6.08
C PRO A 506 57.62 -7.76 7.09
N LEU A 507 57.82 -6.51 6.67
CA LEU A 507 58.17 -5.41 7.57
C LEU A 507 56.90 -4.94 8.28
N VAL A 508 56.88 -5.02 9.62
CA VAL A 508 55.78 -4.52 10.45
C VAL A 508 56.21 -3.26 11.20
N ILE A 509 55.40 -2.20 11.12
CA ILE A 509 55.59 -0.91 11.78
C ILE A 509 54.37 -0.62 12.66
N SER A 510 54.57 -0.54 13.97
CA SER A 510 53.50 -0.25 14.94
C SER A 510 53.34 1.25 15.19
N PHE A 511 52.08 1.67 15.40
CA PHE A 511 51.70 3.01 15.84
C PHE A 511 50.74 2.91 17.02
N ASP A 512 51.06 3.57 18.13
CA ASP A 512 50.16 3.62 19.29
C ASP A 512 49.29 4.88 19.20
N ILE A 513 47.98 4.69 18.99
CA ILE A 513 46.96 5.75 18.94
C ILE A 513 46.29 5.86 20.32
N SER A 514 46.22 7.08 20.85
CA SER A 514 45.48 7.40 22.06
C SER A 514 43.97 7.52 21.78
N ALA A 515 43.14 7.02 22.70
CA ALA A 515 41.68 7.05 22.62
C ALA A 515 41.04 8.44 22.39
N GLY A 516 39.74 8.42 22.12
CA GLY A 516 38.92 9.60 21.89
C GLY A 516 38.79 10.01 20.42
N VAL A 517 38.83 9.05 19.51
CA VAL A 517 38.25 9.19 18.17
C VAL A 517 37.63 7.86 17.73
N THR A 518 36.35 7.87 17.38
CA THR A 518 35.71 6.77 16.63
C THR A 518 36.03 7.01 15.16
N ALA A 519 36.60 6.02 14.49
CA ALA A 519 37.12 6.19 13.14
C ALA A 519 36.00 6.32 12.09
N GLN A 520 36.21 7.20 11.11
CA GLN A 520 35.42 7.30 9.87
C GLN A 520 36.33 7.27 8.65
N ILE A 521 37.47 7.98 8.71
CA ILE A 521 38.41 8.07 7.60
C ILE A 521 39.82 7.92 8.15
N VAL A 522 40.58 6.97 7.61
CA VAL A 522 41.98 6.73 7.99
C VAL A 522 42.88 7.13 6.83
N THR A 523 43.91 7.94 7.10
CA THR A 523 44.93 8.30 6.11
C THR A 523 46.32 7.86 6.54
N LEU A 524 47.10 7.37 5.58
CA LEU A 524 48.46 6.89 5.77
C LEU A 524 49.41 7.63 4.83
N TYR A 525 50.15 8.60 5.37
CA TYR A 525 51.33 9.13 4.68
C TYR A 525 52.45 8.08 4.72
N LEU A 526 53.02 7.69 3.58
CA LEU A 526 54.08 6.70 3.45
C LEU A 526 55.21 7.17 2.52
N ASN A 527 56.41 7.26 3.09
CA ASN A 527 57.66 7.61 2.43
C ASN A 527 58.65 6.44 2.57
N MET A 528 58.94 5.79 1.44
CA MET A 528 59.92 4.72 1.32
C MET A 528 60.64 4.80 -0.04
N THR A 529 61.53 3.86 -0.32
CA THR A 529 62.13 3.67 -1.65
C THR A 529 62.09 2.20 -2.05
N HIS A 530 61.58 1.92 -3.24
CA HIS A 530 61.65 0.61 -3.91
C HIS A 530 62.16 0.75 -5.35
N LYS A 531 62.58 -0.37 -5.96
CA LYS A 531 62.97 -0.43 -7.39
C LYS A 531 61.83 -0.88 -8.30
N MET A 532 60.95 -1.74 -7.80
CA MET A 532 59.83 -2.35 -8.50
C MET A 532 58.60 -2.23 -7.60
N THR A 533 57.62 -1.40 -7.94
CA THR A 533 56.39 -1.28 -7.13
C THR A 533 55.41 -2.43 -7.36
N ASN A 534 55.56 -3.16 -8.46
CA ASN A 534 54.76 -4.34 -8.84
C ASN A 534 55.12 -5.64 -8.08
N GLU A 535 55.98 -5.53 -7.05
CA GLU A 535 56.35 -6.60 -6.12
C GLU A 535 55.72 -6.38 -4.71
N LEU A 536 55.17 -5.19 -4.44
CA LEU A 536 54.78 -4.74 -3.10
C LEU A 536 53.28 -4.95 -2.77
N GLU A 537 53.05 -5.36 -1.52
CA GLU A 537 51.79 -5.20 -0.77
C GLU A 537 52.00 -4.16 0.32
N VAL A 538 51.00 -3.31 0.57
CA VAL A 538 50.92 -2.47 1.77
C VAL A 538 49.55 -2.66 2.42
N LYS A 539 49.54 -3.03 3.69
CA LYS A 539 48.34 -3.25 4.51
C LYS A 539 48.39 -2.42 5.79
N LEU A 540 47.22 -2.06 6.29
CA LEU A 540 47.03 -1.45 7.60
C LEU A 540 46.08 -2.32 8.42
N ILE A 541 46.46 -2.63 9.65
CA ILE A 541 45.69 -3.42 10.60
C ILE A 541 45.36 -2.54 11.81
N SER A 542 44.09 -2.48 12.20
CA SER A 542 43.61 -1.74 13.38
C SER A 542 43.78 -2.55 14.68
N PRO A 543 43.54 -1.95 15.87
CA PRO A 543 43.72 -2.62 17.17
C PRO A 543 42.77 -3.81 17.39
N SER A 544 41.58 -3.80 16.77
CA SER A 544 40.63 -4.91 16.75
C SER A 544 41.08 -6.09 15.89
N GLY A 545 41.88 -5.82 14.85
CA GLY A 545 42.43 -6.80 13.92
C GLY A 545 41.93 -6.66 12.48
N THR A 546 41.05 -5.72 12.20
CA THR A 546 40.58 -5.42 10.83
C THR A 546 41.76 -5.09 9.91
N GLU A 547 41.87 -5.81 8.78
CA GLU A 547 42.97 -5.61 7.80
C GLU A 547 42.46 -4.92 6.52
N SER A 548 42.83 -3.66 6.34
CA SER A 548 42.64 -2.93 5.08
C SER A 548 43.86 -3.06 4.17
N LEU A 549 43.63 -3.43 2.91
CA LEU A 549 44.64 -3.44 1.86
C LEU A 549 44.78 -2.04 1.27
N ILE A 550 45.90 -1.37 1.56
CA ILE A 550 46.13 0.05 1.23
C ILE A 550 46.77 0.23 -0.16
N PHE A 551 47.53 -0.78 -0.61
CA PHE A 551 48.12 -0.83 -1.94
C PHE A 551 48.42 -2.29 -2.31
N ASP A 552 47.94 -2.75 -3.46
CA ASP A 552 48.40 -3.97 -4.13
C ASP A 552 48.64 -3.71 -5.61
N HIS A 553 49.87 -4.01 -6.07
CA HIS A 553 50.20 -4.01 -7.49
C HIS A 553 50.94 -5.29 -7.92
N LYS A 554 50.75 -6.39 -7.17
CA LYS A 554 51.52 -7.64 -7.30
C LYS A 554 51.33 -8.36 -8.63
N GLY A 555 52.37 -8.34 -9.45
CA GLY A 555 52.47 -9.21 -10.63
C GLY A 555 51.98 -8.63 -11.94
N TYR A 556 51.66 -7.34 -11.97
CA TYR A 556 51.52 -6.59 -13.21
C TYR A 556 52.90 -6.28 -13.82
N GLY A 557 52.91 -5.53 -14.92
CA GLY A 557 54.10 -5.27 -15.75
C GLY A 557 55.27 -4.60 -15.02
N PRO A 558 56.46 -4.51 -15.66
CA PRO A 558 57.68 -4.02 -15.02
C PRO A 558 57.56 -2.54 -14.63
N SER A 559 57.33 -2.27 -13.34
CA SER A 559 57.23 -0.95 -12.68
C SER A 559 56.32 0.09 -13.35
N ILE A 560 55.39 0.68 -12.61
CA ILE A 560 54.52 1.79 -13.07
C ILE A 560 55.28 3.01 -13.61
N PHE A 561 56.59 3.10 -13.36
CA PHE A 561 57.48 4.16 -13.85
C PHE A 561 58.43 3.71 -15.00
N GLY A 562 58.23 2.49 -15.52
CA GLY A 562 59.07 1.88 -16.53
C GLY A 562 60.44 1.39 -16.02
N THR A 563 61.21 0.77 -16.93
CA THR A 563 62.45 0.07 -16.61
C THR A 563 63.64 1.00 -16.32
N GLY A 564 63.66 1.62 -15.14
CA GLY A 564 64.85 2.32 -14.63
C GLY A 564 64.66 3.29 -13.45
N GLY A 565 63.43 3.65 -13.05
CA GLY A 565 63.17 4.65 -12.00
C GLY A 565 63.08 4.07 -10.57
N THR A 566 63.97 4.48 -9.66
CA THR A 566 64.01 4.01 -8.26
C THR A 566 63.06 4.80 -7.33
N ARG A 567 61.82 5.03 -7.76
CA ARG A 567 60.98 6.11 -7.20
C ARG A 567 59.58 5.65 -6.77
N TRP A 568 59.50 5.03 -5.59
CA TRP A 568 58.35 5.31 -4.74
C TRP A 568 58.35 6.81 -4.40
N ASP A 569 57.19 7.46 -4.47
CA ASP A 569 57.05 8.87 -4.11
C ASP A 569 56.30 9.02 -2.79
N PRO A 570 56.65 9.99 -1.92
CA PRO A 570 55.94 10.19 -0.67
C PRO A 570 54.49 10.59 -0.93
N TRP A 571 53.56 9.80 -0.39
CA TRP A 571 52.14 9.83 -0.74
C TRP A 571 51.26 9.60 0.48
N THR A 572 50.03 10.11 0.46
CA THR A 572 49.04 9.87 1.51
C THR A 572 47.92 9.02 0.94
N PHE A 573 47.78 7.78 1.40
CA PHE A 573 46.68 6.89 1.04
C PHE A 573 45.47 7.14 1.96
N THR A 574 44.26 6.81 1.51
CA THR A 574 43.01 6.86 2.28
C THR A 574 42.39 5.45 2.37
N SER A 575 41.77 5.15 3.51
CA SER A 575 40.97 3.95 3.73
C SER A 575 39.67 4.29 4.47
N ASN A 576 38.55 3.81 3.94
CA ASN A 576 37.23 3.88 4.59
C ASN A 576 36.92 2.61 5.41
N ASN A 577 37.70 1.53 5.28
CA ASN A 577 37.42 0.20 5.84
C ASN A 577 37.28 0.16 7.38
N PHE A 578 37.57 1.25 8.09
CA PHE A 578 37.58 1.35 9.55
C PHE A 578 36.46 2.25 10.11
N VAL A 579 35.42 2.60 9.31
CA VAL A 579 34.25 3.33 9.82
C VAL A 579 33.63 2.57 10.99
N GLY A 580 33.41 3.27 12.11
CA GLY A 580 32.75 2.78 13.32
C GLY A 580 33.65 2.13 14.37
N GLU A 581 34.95 1.95 14.11
CA GLU A 581 35.88 1.34 15.08
C GLU A 581 36.38 2.36 16.14
N ASP A 582 36.58 1.96 17.40
CA ASP A 582 37.43 2.74 18.32
C ASP A 582 38.88 2.67 17.85
N ALA A 583 39.48 3.82 17.56
CA ALA A 583 40.83 3.92 17.08
C ALA A 583 41.91 3.63 18.16
N ALA A 584 41.54 3.47 19.43
CA ALA A 584 42.46 3.33 20.55
C ALA A 584 43.32 2.06 20.48
N GLY A 585 44.65 2.21 20.58
CA GLY A 585 45.58 1.09 20.71
C GLY A 585 46.65 1.02 19.61
N THR A 586 47.21 -0.17 19.42
CA THR A 586 48.38 -0.39 18.56
C THR A 586 47.98 -0.83 17.15
N TRP A 587 47.97 0.12 16.22
CA TRP A 587 47.82 -0.11 14.79
C TRP A 587 49.12 -0.70 14.18
N GLN A 588 49.00 -1.47 13.09
CA GLN A 588 50.15 -2.07 12.40
C GLN A 588 50.11 -1.80 10.89
N LEU A 589 51.13 -1.11 10.38
CA LEU A 589 51.45 -1.05 8.95
C LEU A 589 52.31 -2.26 8.58
N VAL A 590 51.85 -3.05 7.63
CA VAL A 590 52.55 -4.25 7.12
C VAL A 590 52.95 -4.00 5.67
N ILE A 591 54.25 -4.11 5.37
CA ILE A 591 54.81 -3.98 4.02
C ILE A 591 55.45 -5.31 3.64
N LEU A 592 54.99 -5.90 2.52
CA LEU A 592 55.44 -7.19 2.02
C LEU A 592 56.02 -7.02 0.61
N ASP A 593 57.21 -7.55 0.37
CA ASP A 593 57.88 -7.57 -0.94
C ASP A 593 57.98 -9.02 -1.45
N ASP A 594 57.20 -9.33 -2.47
CA ASP A 594 56.80 -10.71 -2.83
C ASP A 594 56.72 -10.91 -4.36
N ARG A 595 57.88 -10.73 -5.04
CA ARG A 595 58.29 -11.52 -6.24
C ARG A 595 59.71 -11.23 -6.78
N GLY A 596 60.76 -11.44 -5.98
CA GLY A 596 62.16 -11.26 -6.42
C GLY A 596 62.71 -12.38 -7.33
N PHE A 597 62.86 -12.12 -8.65
CA PHE A 597 63.85 -12.82 -9.50
C PHE A 597 65.24 -12.14 -9.46
N TRP A 598 65.32 -10.91 -8.92
CA TRP A 598 66.52 -10.08 -8.84
C TRP A 598 66.44 -9.19 -7.58
N PRO A 599 67.54 -8.96 -6.82
CA PRO A 599 67.48 -8.20 -5.58
C PRO A 599 66.97 -6.74 -5.70
N THR A 600 65.93 -6.39 -4.95
CA THR A 600 65.17 -5.12 -5.09
C THR A 600 65.33 -4.11 -3.95
N ASN A 601 66.11 -4.42 -2.90
CA ASN A 601 66.66 -3.48 -1.88
C ASN A 601 65.68 -2.36 -1.44
N GLY A 602 64.54 -2.71 -0.85
CA GLY A 602 63.62 -1.72 -0.30
C GLY A 602 64.09 -1.06 1.01
N ILE A 603 63.74 0.22 1.20
CA ILE A 603 63.98 0.96 2.46
C ILE A 603 62.75 1.80 2.82
N PHE A 604 62.07 1.44 3.92
CA PHE A 604 61.11 2.29 4.63
C PHE A 604 61.84 3.44 5.32
N LYS A 605 61.24 4.64 5.35
CA LYS A 605 61.85 5.84 5.97
C LYS A 605 60.93 6.54 6.97
N THR A 606 59.71 6.86 6.54
CA THR A 606 58.72 7.55 7.36
C THR A 606 57.32 7.07 6.99
N ALA A 607 56.46 6.91 8.00
CA ALA A 607 55.03 6.95 7.81
C ALA A 607 54.35 7.77 8.92
N THR A 608 53.20 8.36 8.60
CA THR A 608 52.29 8.99 9.55
C THR A 608 50.89 8.46 9.32
N LEU A 609 50.36 7.77 10.33
CA LEU A 609 48.96 7.39 10.41
C LEU A 609 48.17 8.57 11.00
N THR A 610 47.06 8.95 10.37
CA THR A 610 46.09 9.92 10.93
C THR A 610 44.68 9.35 10.78
N ILE A 611 43.90 9.45 11.84
CA ILE A 611 42.54 8.93 11.93
C ILE A 611 41.62 10.10 12.23
N TYR A 612 40.55 10.22 11.44
CA TYR A 612 39.54 11.27 11.53
C TYR A 612 38.18 10.65 11.84
N GLY A 613 37.38 11.36 12.63
CA GLY A 613 36.00 10.97 12.91
C GLY A 613 35.40 11.75 14.09
N ASP A 614 34.44 11.14 14.79
CA ASP A 614 33.80 11.71 15.97
C ASP A 614 34.66 11.55 17.23
N ALA A 615 34.45 12.41 18.23
CA ALA A 615 34.91 12.13 19.58
C ALA A 615 34.09 10.96 20.14
N THR A 616 34.76 10.02 20.82
CA THR A 616 34.07 8.92 21.53
C THR A 616 33.15 9.52 22.58
N THR A 617 31.86 9.24 22.44
CA THR A 617 30.79 9.51 23.40
C THR A 617 30.54 8.27 24.25
N ASP A 618 29.83 8.44 25.36
CA ASP A 618 29.19 7.31 26.02
C ASP A 618 27.91 6.93 25.22
N ASP A 619 27.20 7.95 24.68
CA ASP A 619 26.02 7.84 23.78
C ASP A 619 26.23 6.93 22.54
N SER A 620 25.53 5.80 22.51
CA SER A 620 25.55 4.80 21.44
C SER A 620 24.41 4.94 20.43
N GLU A 621 24.61 4.41 19.22
CA GLU A 621 23.56 4.30 18.20
C GLU A 621 23.70 2.95 17.48
N TYR A 622 22.61 2.20 17.43
CA TYR A 622 22.54 0.82 16.98
C TYR A 622 21.67 0.76 15.72
N ILE A 623 22.32 0.89 14.56
CA ILE A 623 21.63 1.01 13.26
C ILE A 623 21.43 -0.37 12.64
N TYR A 624 20.19 -0.65 12.23
CA TYR A 624 19.80 -1.84 11.48
C TYR A 624 19.13 -1.45 10.17
N THR A 625 19.37 -2.26 9.13
CA THR A 625 18.83 -2.06 7.79
C THR A 625 18.32 -3.40 7.24
N ASN A 626 17.65 -3.40 6.09
CA ASN A 626 17.25 -4.63 5.40
C ASN A 626 18.41 -5.61 5.14
N GLU A 627 19.65 -5.13 5.00
CA GLU A 627 20.86 -5.96 4.86
C GLU A 627 21.10 -6.87 6.10
N PHE A 628 20.60 -6.49 7.28
CA PHE A 628 20.71 -7.31 8.49
C PHE A 628 20.16 -8.73 8.29
N GLY A 629 19.04 -8.88 7.57
CA GLY A 629 18.43 -10.18 7.27
C GLY A 629 19.28 -11.06 6.34
N VAL A 630 20.20 -10.49 5.57
CA VAL A 630 21.12 -11.24 4.67
C VAL A 630 22.17 -12.00 5.49
N LEU A 631 22.46 -11.58 6.72
CA LEU A 631 23.38 -12.24 7.66
C LEU A 631 22.73 -13.46 8.39
N ALA A 632 21.46 -13.76 8.12
CA ALA A 632 20.73 -14.85 8.76
C ALA A 632 21.37 -16.22 8.49
N GLY A 633 21.75 -16.92 9.56
CA GLY A 633 22.37 -18.25 9.51
C GLY A 633 23.90 -18.24 9.67
N MET A 634 24.52 -17.08 9.84
CA MET A 634 25.88 -16.98 10.40
C MET A 634 25.84 -17.17 11.93
N ASP A 635 26.91 -17.72 12.53
CA ASP A 635 27.03 -18.04 13.97
C ASP A 635 27.23 -16.78 14.86
N TYR A 636 26.38 -15.75 14.71
CA TYR A 636 26.42 -14.51 15.49
C TYR A 636 25.32 -14.43 16.55
N SER A 637 25.60 -13.76 17.66
CA SER A 637 24.67 -13.54 18.78
C SER A 637 24.42 -12.05 19.01
N TYR A 638 23.43 -11.49 18.32
CA TYR A 638 23.11 -10.06 18.35
C TYR A 638 22.69 -9.60 19.76
N THR A 639 23.61 -8.93 20.47
CA THR A 639 23.49 -8.63 21.90
C THR A 639 23.92 -7.18 22.18
N ILE A 640 22.99 -6.32 22.54
CA ILE A 640 23.25 -4.91 22.89
C ILE A 640 23.60 -4.84 24.38
N THR A 641 24.83 -4.41 24.67
CA THR A 641 25.38 -4.26 26.02
C THR A 641 25.77 -2.80 26.24
N ASP A 642 24.85 -2.00 26.75
CA ASP A 642 25.13 -0.63 27.18
C ASP A 642 24.76 -0.44 28.65
N THR A 643 25.19 0.68 29.26
CA THR A 643 24.82 1.08 30.62
C THR A 643 24.87 2.61 30.85
N THR A 644 25.33 3.39 29.87
CA THR A 644 25.66 4.82 30.06
C THR A 644 25.63 5.57 28.73
N GLY A 645 24.69 6.51 28.58
CA GLY A 645 24.61 7.37 27.39
C GLY A 645 23.26 8.07 27.31
N ILE A 646 22.92 8.50 26.09
CA ILE A 646 21.55 8.64 25.60
C ILE A 646 21.51 7.84 24.31
N ASP A 647 21.00 6.61 24.39
CA ASP A 647 21.25 5.59 23.38
C ASP A 647 20.08 5.47 22.39
N THR A 648 20.38 5.07 21.15
CA THR A 648 19.41 5.03 20.05
C THR A 648 19.40 3.67 19.34
N LEU A 649 18.22 3.07 19.19
CA LEU A 649 17.97 1.90 18.33
C LEU A 649 17.26 2.34 17.05
N ASN A 650 17.95 2.33 15.91
CA ASN A 650 17.39 2.85 14.66
C ASN A 650 17.15 1.71 13.65
N THR A 651 15.88 1.46 13.30
CA THR A 651 15.48 0.49 12.28
C THR A 651 14.76 1.13 11.09
N ALA A 652 14.90 2.45 10.87
CA ALA A 652 14.21 3.18 9.80
C ALA A 652 14.45 2.61 8.40
N ALA A 653 15.62 2.04 8.15
CA ALA A 653 15.98 1.38 6.89
C ALA A 653 15.61 -0.13 6.84
N VAL A 654 14.63 -0.57 7.63
CA VAL A 654 14.05 -1.92 7.63
C VAL A 654 12.61 -1.85 7.13
N SER A 655 12.29 -2.52 6.03
CA SER A 655 10.96 -2.46 5.40
C SER A 655 10.06 -3.62 5.82
N SER A 656 10.09 -3.99 7.09
CA SER A 656 9.35 -5.13 7.64
C SER A 656 9.10 -4.98 9.14
N ALA A 657 7.89 -5.33 9.57
CA ALA A 657 7.44 -5.30 10.96
C ALA A 657 8.50 -5.83 11.95
N SER A 658 8.85 -4.97 12.90
CA SER A 658 9.89 -5.12 13.91
C SER A 658 9.29 -4.97 15.31
N LEU A 659 9.84 -5.73 16.27
CA LEU A 659 9.49 -5.68 17.68
C LEU A 659 10.66 -5.07 18.43
N LEU A 660 10.50 -3.88 19.00
CA LEU A 660 11.54 -3.14 19.71
C LEU A 660 11.19 -3.07 21.20
N ASP A 661 11.60 -4.08 21.99
CA ASP A 661 11.33 -4.13 23.43
C ASP A 661 12.52 -3.53 24.23
N LEU A 662 12.48 -2.21 24.47
CA LEU A 662 13.52 -1.46 25.16
C LEU A 662 13.60 -1.78 26.67
N ARG A 663 12.70 -2.64 27.19
CA ARG A 663 12.67 -3.09 28.60
C ARG A 663 13.56 -4.32 28.81
N GLY A 664 13.96 -5.00 27.74
CA GLY A 664 14.76 -6.23 27.79
C GLY A 664 14.05 -7.44 28.42
N ILE A 665 12.72 -7.40 28.56
CA ILE A 665 11.93 -8.51 29.14
C ILE A 665 11.55 -9.57 28.09
N HIS A 666 11.49 -9.17 26.82
CA HIS A 666 11.37 -10.06 25.67
C HIS A 666 12.58 -9.88 24.72
N LEU A 667 12.67 -10.73 23.70
CA LEU A 667 13.61 -10.56 22.60
C LEU A 667 13.01 -9.61 21.57
N SER A 668 13.71 -8.51 21.28
CA SER A 668 13.43 -7.68 20.12
C SER A 668 13.61 -8.50 18.84
N ARG A 669 12.86 -8.15 17.78
CA ARG A 669 12.93 -8.80 16.47
C ARG A 669 13.07 -7.73 15.40
N ILE A 670 14.13 -7.76 14.62
CA ILE A 670 14.41 -6.79 13.56
C ILE A 670 14.70 -7.57 12.29
N ASN A 671 13.91 -7.33 11.23
CA ASN A 671 13.94 -8.13 9.99
C ASN A 671 13.92 -9.66 10.28
N GLY A 672 12.99 -10.08 11.13
CA GLY A 672 12.83 -11.47 11.60
C GLY A 672 13.89 -11.99 12.59
N MET A 673 15.08 -11.40 12.65
CA MET A 673 16.18 -11.84 13.51
C MET A 673 16.04 -11.34 14.95
N ALA A 674 16.43 -12.16 15.93
CA ALA A 674 16.30 -11.82 17.35
C ALA A 674 17.51 -11.01 17.85
N VAL A 675 17.24 -9.91 18.55
CA VAL A 675 18.24 -9.06 19.22
C VAL A 675 17.98 -9.08 20.73
N THR A 676 19.05 -9.23 21.51
CA THR A 676 18.97 -9.35 22.98
C THR A 676 19.54 -8.11 23.65
N LEU A 677 18.79 -7.46 24.54
CA LEU A 677 19.32 -6.44 25.45
C LEU A 677 19.89 -7.13 26.70
N THR A 678 21.06 -6.71 27.19
CA THR A 678 21.61 -7.28 28.43
C THR A 678 20.94 -6.69 29.69
N PRO A 679 20.89 -7.42 30.82
CA PRO A 679 20.38 -6.87 32.07
C PRO A 679 21.23 -5.68 32.57
N GLY A 680 20.71 -4.46 32.40
CA GLY A 680 21.42 -3.22 32.68
C GLY A 680 21.48 -2.26 31.49
N THR A 681 21.24 -2.76 30.27
CA THR A 681 21.01 -1.92 29.09
C THR A 681 19.78 -1.06 29.30
N VAL A 682 19.94 0.24 29.08
CA VAL A 682 18.87 1.22 28.90
C VAL A 682 18.97 1.71 27.46
N LEU A 683 17.84 2.03 26.84
CA LEU A 683 17.79 2.69 25.53
C LEU A 683 16.73 3.79 25.63
N GLU A 684 17.11 5.03 25.33
CA GLU A 684 16.22 6.19 25.39
C GLU A 684 15.45 6.38 24.08
N ASN A 685 16.05 6.15 22.91
CA ASN A 685 15.43 6.50 21.63
C ASN A 685 15.26 5.25 20.75
N ALA A 686 14.13 5.15 20.04
CA ALA A 686 13.87 4.12 19.05
C ALA A 686 13.14 4.67 17.81
N TRP A 687 13.51 4.16 16.64
CA TRP A 687 12.91 4.48 15.35
C TRP A 687 12.50 3.18 14.64
N GLY A 688 11.22 3.06 14.30
CA GLY A 688 10.63 1.98 13.51
C GLY A 688 10.90 2.10 12.01
N GLY A 689 10.49 1.08 11.25
CA GLY A 689 10.75 0.84 9.83
C GLY A 689 9.67 1.34 8.86
N ASP A 690 9.53 0.69 7.68
CA ASP A 690 8.39 0.85 6.74
C ASP A 690 7.28 -0.22 6.96
N GLY A 691 7.16 -0.80 8.16
CA GLY A 691 6.16 -1.83 8.46
C GLY A 691 5.55 -1.63 9.83
N GLY A 692 4.36 -2.21 10.04
CA GLY A 692 3.64 -2.18 11.32
C GLY A 692 4.48 -2.71 12.48
N ASP A 693 5.14 -1.82 13.19
CA ASP A 693 6.13 -2.08 14.22
C ASP A 693 5.51 -2.09 15.62
N ALA A 694 6.18 -2.73 16.58
CA ALA A 694 5.74 -2.79 17.97
C ALA A 694 6.86 -2.31 18.90
N ILE A 695 6.76 -1.06 19.35
CA ILE A 695 7.80 -0.34 20.08
C ILE A 695 7.39 -0.18 21.54
N TYR A 696 8.16 -0.75 22.46
CA TYR A 696 7.91 -0.67 23.90
C TYR A 696 9.08 -0.02 24.61
N GLY A 697 8.91 1.23 25.04
CA GLY A 697 9.82 1.95 25.94
C GLY A 697 9.84 1.38 27.36
N ASN A 698 10.62 2.01 28.24
CA ASN A 698 11.06 1.43 29.50
C ASN A 698 10.72 2.27 30.75
N GLY A 699 11.72 2.83 31.41
CA GLY A 699 11.62 3.64 32.64
C GLY A 699 12.49 4.91 32.57
N ALA A 700 12.88 5.29 31.35
CA ALA A 700 13.65 6.48 31.01
C ALA A 700 12.72 7.51 30.33
N HIS A 701 13.25 8.67 29.95
CA HIS A 701 12.51 9.65 29.15
C HIS A 701 12.65 9.28 27.67
N ASN A 702 11.75 8.42 27.19
CA ASN A 702 11.86 7.75 25.92
C ASN A 702 11.47 8.63 24.72
N ARG A 703 12.07 8.40 23.55
CA ARG A 703 11.60 8.94 22.25
C ARG A 703 11.35 7.80 21.29
N LEU A 704 10.11 7.60 20.88
CA LEU A 704 9.67 6.46 20.10
C LEU A 704 8.98 6.99 18.84
N TYR A 705 9.49 6.61 17.67
CA TYR A 705 8.95 7.02 16.38
C TYR A 705 8.59 5.74 15.59
N GLY A 706 7.33 5.57 15.20
CA GLY A 706 6.88 4.45 14.35
C GLY A 706 7.39 4.59 12.91
N MET A 707 7.25 5.80 12.37
CA MET A 707 7.59 6.26 11.02
C MET A 707 6.51 5.96 9.96
N ARG A 708 6.41 4.72 9.49
CA ARG A 708 5.41 4.30 8.47
C ARG A 708 5.01 2.85 8.70
N GLY A 709 3.74 2.61 8.96
CA GLY A 709 3.22 1.33 9.42
C GLY A 709 1.91 1.57 10.17
N ALA A 710 1.20 0.50 10.52
CA ALA A 710 0.17 0.58 11.56
C ALA A 710 0.82 0.04 12.84
N ASP A 711 1.31 0.97 13.65
CA ASP A 711 2.31 0.74 14.69
C ASP A 711 1.69 0.65 16.08
N ILE A 712 2.36 -0.05 17.00
CA ILE A 712 1.95 -0.18 18.41
C ILE A 712 3.06 0.41 19.27
N ILE A 713 2.84 1.60 19.82
CA ILE A 713 3.84 2.36 20.57
C ILE A 713 3.40 2.51 22.03
N THR A 714 4.24 2.03 22.96
CA THR A 714 4.05 2.20 24.40
C THR A 714 5.25 2.92 25.01
N GLY A 715 5.05 4.06 25.67
CA GLY A 715 6.12 4.87 26.29
C GLY A 715 6.73 4.16 27.49
N GLY A 716 5.89 3.88 28.49
CA GLY A 716 6.26 3.09 29.67
C GLY A 716 6.09 3.90 30.94
N ALA A 717 7.19 4.40 31.50
CA ALA A 717 7.15 5.29 32.65
C ALA A 717 8.28 6.32 32.55
N GLY A 718 7.94 7.59 32.28
CA GLY A 718 8.94 8.56 31.88
C GLY A 718 8.42 9.99 31.84
N ASN A 719 8.71 10.67 30.73
CA ASN A 719 8.17 11.94 30.25
C ASN A 719 8.51 11.90 28.75
N ASP A 720 7.71 11.17 28.00
CA ASP A 720 8.15 10.54 26.77
C ASP A 720 7.73 11.36 25.54
N THR A 721 8.25 11.00 24.37
CA THR A 721 7.87 11.62 23.10
C THR A 721 7.58 10.52 22.11
N LEU A 722 6.30 10.28 21.86
CA LEU A 722 5.80 9.23 20.97
C LEU A 722 5.23 9.90 19.72
N SER A 723 5.60 9.37 18.57
CA SER A 723 5.00 9.70 17.27
C SER A 723 4.75 8.39 16.54
N GLY A 724 3.53 8.15 16.07
CA GLY A 724 3.19 7.06 15.16
C GLY A 724 3.85 7.32 13.79
N GLY A 725 3.08 7.87 12.86
CA GLY A 725 3.60 8.74 11.81
C GLY A 725 2.84 8.67 10.50
N SER A 726 2.57 7.46 9.99
CA SER A 726 1.86 7.22 8.73
C SER A 726 1.27 5.81 8.67
N GLY A 727 0.00 5.71 9.05
CA GLY A 727 -0.84 4.51 9.13
C GLY A 727 -1.82 4.64 10.30
N ASP A 728 -2.52 3.56 10.64
CA ASP A 728 -3.53 3.58 11.72
C ASP A 728 -2.89 3.10 13.03
N ASP A 729 -2.33 4.03 13.80
CA ASP A 729 -1.42 3.73 14.92
C ASP A 729 -2.13 3.56 16.28
N TYR A 730 -1.56 2.75 17.17
CA TYR A 730 -1.98 2.60 18.56
C TYR A 730 -0.91 3.14 19.52
N VAL A 731 -1.23 4.22 20.22
CA VAL A 731 -0.31 4.95 21.10
C VAL A 731 -0.80 4.91 22.55
N HIS A 732 0.09 4.53 23.47
CA HIS A 732 -0.13 4.56 24.91
C HIS A 732 1.11 5.14 25.60
N GLY A 733 1.06 6.40 26.05
CA GLY A 733 2.18 7.01 26.79
C GLY A 733 2.51 6.24 28.08
N GLY A 734 1.61 6.34 29.05
CA GLY A 734 1.70 5.69 30.36
C GLY A 734 1.77 6.72 31.48
N PRO A 735 2.29 6.35 32.67
CA PRO A 735 2.60 7.31 33.73
C PRO A 735 3.80 8.20 33.37
N GLY A 736 3.52 9.44 32.96
CA GLY A 736 4.51 10.45 32.59
C GLY A 736 3.92 11.85 32.45
N ASN A 737 4.73 12.79 31.95
CA ASN A 737 4.25 14.00 31.29
C ASN A 737 4.67 13.90 29.83
N ASP A 738 3.82 13.30 29.00
CA ASP A 738 4.24 12.80 27.69
C ASP A 738 3.86 13.77 26.56
N ALA A 739 4.54 13.65 25.42
CA ALA A 739 4.18 14.29 24.16
C ALA A 739 3.80 13.19 23.17
N LEU A 740 2.53 13.15 22.79
CA LEU A 740 1.91 12.07 22.03
C LEU A 740 1.35 12.63 20.73
N ASP A 741 1.80 12.08 19.61
CA ASP A 741 1.38 12.43 18.26
C ASP A 741 1.01 11.11 17.56
N GLY A 742 -0.18 10.97 16.97
CA GLY A 742 -0.47 9.84 16.08
C GLY A 742 0.27 10.07 14.77
N GLY A 743 -0.37 10.80 13.85
CA GLY A 743 0.32 11.45 12.74
C GLY A 743 -0.57 11.61 11.52
N ASN A 744 -0.66 10.55 10.70
CA ASN A 744 -1.41 10.53 9.45
C ASN A 744 -2.10 9.17 9.26
N GLY A 745 -3.32 9.02 9.78
CA GLY A 745 -4.17 7.85 9.56
C GLY A 745 -5.52 7.99 10.25
N SER A 746 -5.96 6.93 10.92
CA SER A 746 -6.99 6.97 11.95
C SER A 746 -6.42 6.48 13.27
N ASP A 747 -5.77 7.38 13.98
CA ASP A 747 -4.87 7.04 15.09
C ASP A 747 -5.62 6.88 16.41
N LYS A 748 -5.15 5.97 17.28
CA LYS A 748 -5.77 5.65 18.56
C LYS A 748 -4.86 5.94 19.75
N LEU A 749 -5.30 6.84 20.62
CA LEU A 749 -4.73 7.08 21.94
C LEU A 749 -5.42 6.18 22.99
N SER A 750 -4.66 5.52 23.85
CA SER A 750 -5.17 4.68 24.95
C SER A 750 -4.65 5.08 26.32
N TYR A 751 -5.55 5.10 27.30
CA TYR A 751 -5.29 5.22 28.74
C TYR A 751 -5.73 3.97 29.53
N ASP A 752 -5.88 2.80 28.90
CA ASP A 752 -6.38 1.58 29.55
C ASP A 752 -5.52 1.11 30.74
N GLY A 753 -4.21 1.42 30.73
CA GLY A 753 -3.28 1.18 31.83
C GLY A 753 -3.34 2.18 33.00
N ALA A 754 -4.18 3.23 32.92
CA ALA A 754 -4.24 4.28 33.93
C ALA A 754 -4.87 3.80 35.26
N VAL A 755 -4.30 4.22 36.39
CA VAL A 755 -4.68 3.75 37.74
C VAL A 755 -5.70 4.65 38.46
N THR A 756 -6.17 5.70 37.78
CA THR A 756 -7.24 6.63 38.16
C THR A 756 -7.84 7.22 36.89
N GLY A 757 -9.09 7.67 36.95
CA GLY A 757 -9.77 8.27 35.81
C GLY A 757 -9.04 9.47 35.21
N VAL A 758 -9.17 9.61 33.90
CA VAL A 758 -8.44 10.56 33.06
C VAL A 758 -9.28 11.75 32.61
N THR A 759 -8.64 12.75 32.03
CA THR A 759 -9.30 13.93 31.46
C THR A 759 -8.57 14.37 30.20
N ILE A 760 -9.21 14.20 29.04
CA ILE A 760 -8.66 14.43 27.70
C ILE A 760 -9.69 15.13 26.82
N ASP A 761 -9.22 16.07 26.01
CA ASP A 761 -9.94 16.76 24.96
C ASP A 761 -9.04 16.82 23.71
N LEU A 762 -9.34 16.03 22.67
CA LEU A 762 -8.48 15.90 21.49
C LEU A 762 -8.41 17.21 20.65
N SER A 763 -9.30 18.19 20.91
CA SER A 763 -9.21 19.52 20.31
C SER A 763 -8.10 20.40 20.93
N LEU A 764 -7.49 19.99 22.05
CA LEU A 764 -6.51 20.78 22.80
C LEU A 764 -5.06 20.27 22.64
N THR A 765 -4.26 21.06 21.91
CA THR A 765 -2.81 20.82 21.71
C THR A 765 -1.90 21.52 22.76
N GLU A 766 -2.47 22.04 23.86
CA GLU A 766 -1.71 22.45 25.05
C GLU A 766 -1.70 21.31 26.09
N GLY A 767 -0.65 21.22 26.93
CA GLY A 767 -0.49 20.14 27.90
C GLY A 767 -1.65 20.03 28.91
N GLN A 768 -2.36 18.91 28.86
CA GLN A 768 -3.59 18.61 29.60
C GLN A 768 -3.28 17.82 30.87
N ASN A 769 -4.00 18.06 31.98
CA ASN A 769 -3.82 17.28 33.20
C ASN A 769 -4.65 15.99 33.13
N THR A 770 -4.09 14.96 32.49
CA THR A 770 -4.73 13.66 32.21
C THR A 770 -4.90 12.79 33.45
N GLY A 771 -4.37 13.19 34.61
CA GLY A 771 -4.70 12.60 35.91
C GLY A 771 -4.01 11.26 36.17
N GLY A 772 -4.42 10.22 35.45
CA GLY A 772 -3.86 8.86 35.54
C GLY A 772 -2.57 8.65 34.72
N GLY A 773 -2.41 9.39 33.62
CA GLY A 773 -1.13 9.52 32.88
C GLY A 773 -0.22 10.52 33.60
N GLY A 774 -0.53 11.82 33.44
CA GLY A 774 0.03 12.91 34.22
C GLY A 774 -0.30 14.29 33.65
N ILE A 775 0.64 14.88 32.89
CA ILE A 775 0.39 16.11 32.12
C ILE A 775 0.89 15.92 30.69
N ASP A 776 -0.02 15.53 29.81
CA ASP A 776 0.30 15.05 28.47
C ASP A 776 -0.10 16.08 27.40
N THR A 777 0.68 16.17 26.33
CA THR A 777 0.41 17.01 25.16
C THR A 777 0.04 16.09 24.00
N VAL A 778 -1.10 16.33 23.36
CA VAL A 778 -1.73 15.38 22.43
C VAL A 778 -2.02 16.07 21.09
N SER A 779 -1.73 15.39 19.97
CA SER A 779 -2.10 15.82 18.61
C SER A 779 -2.28 14.63 17.66
N GLY A 780 -3.04 14.83 16.58
CA GLY A 780 -3.20 13.82 15.51
C GLY A 780 -3.77 12.49 16.00
N PHE A 781 -4.93 12.52 16.65
CA PHE A 781 -5.67 11.31 17.04
C PHE A 781 -7.16 11.47 16.76
N GLU A 782 -7.76 10.43 16.20
CA GLU A 782 -9.18 10.35 15.92
C GLU A 782 -9.90 9.35 16.83
N ASN A 783 -9.17 8.45 17.50
CA ASN A 783 -9.74 7.40 18.33
C ASN A 783 -9.18 7.48 19.75
N LEU A 784 -10.02 7.22 20.75
CA LEU A 784 -9.69 7.40 22.17
C LEU A 784 -10.24 6.26 23.02
N GLU A 785 -9.37 5.68 23.84
CA GLU A 785 -9.72 4.69 24.85
C GLU A 785 -9.38 5.21 26.24
N GLY A 786 -10.39 5.20 27.12
CA GLY A 786 -10.30 5.59 28.52
C GLY A 786 -9.63 4.54 29.41
N SER A 787 -9.82 4.70 30.71
CA SER A 787 -9.28 3.87 31.78
C SER A 787 -10.28 2.78 32.24
N ASP A 788 -10.08 2.23 33.44
CA ASP A 788 -11.05 1.39 34.15
C ASP A 788 -11.78 2.17 35.28
N PHE A 789 -11.81 3.51 35.17
CA PHE A 789 -12.32 4.45 36.17
C PHE A 789 -13.07 5.65 35.55
N SER A 790 -13.81 6.40 36.39
CA SER A 790 -14.58 7.60 36.02
C SER A 790 -13.79 8.68 35.26
N ASP A 791 -13.98 8.72 33.94
CA ASP A 791 -13.22 9.52 32.98
C ASP A 791 -13.96 10.79 32.49
N GLN A 792 -13.21 11.69 31.84
CA GLN A 792 -13.74 12.80 31.03
C GLN A 792 -13.03 12.81 29.67
N LEU A 793 -13.73 12.38 28.61
CA LEU A 793 -13.20 12.19 27.27
C LEU A 793 -13.92 13.13 26.29
N THR A 794 -13.19 13.90 25.50
CA THR A 794 -13.75 14.72 24.42
C THR A 794 -12.96 14.48 23.14
N GLY A 795 -13.68 14.32 22.03
CA GLY A 795 -13.13 14.15 20.69
C GLY A 795 -12.52 15.43 20.12
N SER A 796 -12.49 15.47 18.80
CA SER A 796 -11.73 16.43 18.00
C SER A 796 -12.68 17.38 17.24
N GLY A 797 -12.51 17.51 15.93
CA GLY A 797 -13.42 18.21 15.01
C GLY A 797 -13.62 17.44 13.70
N GLY A 798 -13.46 16.12 13.76
CA GLY A 798 -13.80 15.15 12.72
C GLY A 798 -13.96 13.77 13.33
N ASN A 799 -14.68 12.88 12.64
CA ASN A 799 -15.23 11.60 13.11
C ASN A 799 -14.31 10.80 14.05
N ASN A 800 -14.81 10.47 15.25
CA ASN A 800 -14.05 9.81 16.31
C ASN A 800 -14.68 8.51 16.83
N THR A 801 -13.84 7.55 17.22
CA THR A 801 -14.28 6.38 18.02
C THR A 801 -13.80 6.53 19.45
N ILE A 802 -14.73 6.74 20.40
CA ILE A 802 -14.40 6.97 21.82
C ILE A 802 -15.02 5.87 22.69
N SER A 803 -14.19 5.23 23.51
CA SER A 803 -14.63 4.18 24.45
C SER A 803 -14.14 4.45 25.87
N ALA A 804 -15.08 4.65 26.81
CA ALA A 804 -14.77 4.90 28.22
C ALA A 804 -14.60 3.61 29.06
N ARG A 805 -15.07 2.46 28.54
CA ARG A 805 -14.92 1.10 29.07
C ARG A 805 -15.65 0.82 30.39
N ARG A 806 -15.29 1.53 31.47
CA ARG A 806 -15.74 1.27 32.84
C ARG A 806 -15.57 2.50 33.72
N GLY A 807 -16.64 3.01 34.32
CA GLY A 807 -16.49 4.08 35.29
C GLY A 807 -17.79 4.71 35.77
N HIS A 808 -17.92 5.99 35.47
CA HIS A 808 -19.09 6.86 35.60
C HIS A 808 -18.75 8.09 34.74
N ASP A 809 -18.84 7.89 33.44
CA ASP A 809 -17.93 8.53 32.48
C ASP A 809 -18.61 9.69 31.77
N TRP A 810 -17.85 10.75 31.47
CA TRP A 810 -18.34 11.87 30.69
C TRP A 810 -17.66 11.88 29.32
N VAL A 811 -18.40 11.52 28.28
CA VAL A 811 -17.89 11.34 26.92
C VAL A 811 -18.56 12.34 25.99
N ARG A 812 -17.77 12.97 25.11
CA ARG A 812 -18.27 13.94 24.13
C ARG A 812 -17.60 13.76 22.77
N GLY A 813 -18.36 13.70 21.69
CA GLY A 813 -17.84 13.63 20.32
C GLY A 813 -17.28 14.98 19.86
N ALA A 814 -18.21 15.92 19.64
CA ALA A 814 -18.09 17.38 19.40
C ALA A 814 -18.44 17.88 17.99
N GLU A 815 -17.66 17.54 16.96
CA GLU A 815 -17.95 17.81 15.53
C GLU A 815 -17.40 16.65 14.68
N GLY A 816 -18.25 15.97 13.91
CA GLY A 816 -17.92 14.73 13.19
C GLY A 816 -19.04 13.70 13.38
N ASP A 817 -19.10 12.67 12.53
CA ASP A 817 -20.05 11.55 12.73
C ASP A 817 -19.37 10.50 13.62
N ASP A 818 -19.61 10.59 14.93
CA ASP A 818 -18.82 9.93 15.97
C ASP A 818 -19.40 8.58 16.43
N ARG A 819 -18.60 7.79 17.14
CA ARG A 819 -18.98 6.47 17.69
C ARG A 819 -18.60 6.41 19.16
N LEU A 820 -19.58 6.61 20.03
CA LEU A 820 -19.39 6.76 21.47
C LEU A 820 -19.86 5.52 22.24
N PHE A 821 -18.99 4.98 23.09
CA PHE A 821 -19.24 3.83 23.95
C PHE A 821 -18.93 4.16 25.42
N GLY A 822 -19.93 4.14 26.31
CA GLY A 822 -19.73 4.30 27.75
C GLY A 822 -19.13 3.02 28.33
N GLY A 823 -19.99 2.03 28.58
CA GLY A 823 -19.63 0.63 28.78
C GLY A 823 -20.21 0.05 30.06
N LEU A 824 -19.66 0.44 31.22
CA LEU A 824 -20.03 -0.09 32.54
C LEU A 824 -19.91 0.98 33.63
N GLY A 825 -20.95 1.79 33.78
CA GLY A 825 -21.07 2.86 34.77
C GLY A 825 -22.48 3.48 34.70
N ASP A 826 -22.80 4.44 35.57
CA ASP A 826 -23.87 5.39 35.26
C ASP A 826 -23.20 6.55 34.48
N ASP A 827 -23.30 6.55 33.15
CA ASP A 827 -22.47 7.34 32.25
C ASP A 827 -23.20 8.56 31.66
N THR A 828 -22.49 9.41 30.91
CA THR A 828 -23.05 10.60 30.23
C THR A 828 -22.35 10.84 28.90
N LEU A 829 -23.06 10.60 27.80
CA LEU A 829 -22.57 10.70 26.41
C LEU A 829 -23.31 11.84 25.69
N ASP A 830 -22.56 12.69 24.99
CA ASP A 830 -23.04 13.80 24.15
C ASP A 830 -22.34 13.69 22.80
N GLY A 831 -23.04 13.32 21.72
CA GLY A 831 -22.50 13.24 20.36
C GLY A 831 -21.93 14.59 19.91
N GLY A 832 -22.76 15.45 19.34
CA GLY A 832 -22.46 16.87 19.19
C GLY A 832 -23.06 17.48 17.92
N ASN A 833 -22.30 17.43 16.83
CA ASN A 833 -22.72 17.88 15.50
C ASN A 833 -22.19 16.90 14.43
N GLY A 834 -23.08 16.12 13.84
CA GLY A 834 -22.77 15.03 12.90
C GLY A 834 -23.80 13.92 13.07
N ASP A 835 -23.74 12.88 12.24
CA ASP A 835 -24.71 11.76 12.31
C ASP A 835 -24.18 10.67 13.28
N ASP A 836 -24.34 10.90 14.59
CA ASP A 836 -23.63 10.18 15.65
C ASP A 836 -24.18 8.77 15.94
N THR A 837 -23.32 7.87 16.41
CA THR A 837 -23.73 6.55 16.95
C THR A 837 -23.36 6.45 18.44
N VAL A 838 -24.37 6.29 19.30
CA VAL A 838 -24.23 6.29 20.76
C VAL A 838 -24.68 4.95 21.35
N THR A 839 -23.78 4.30 22.09
CA THR A 839 -24.06 3.11 22.91
C THR A 839 -23.70 3.44 24.37
N GLY A 840 -24.72 3.52 25.25
CA GLY A 840 -24.50 3.73 26.69
C GLY A 840 -23.72 2.58 27.31
N GLY A 841 -24.37 1.43 27.47
CA GLY A 841 -23.80 0.24 28.10
C GLY A 841 -24.68 -0.20 29.27
N SER A 842 -24.13 -0.99 30.21
CA SER A 842 -24.90 -1.40 31.39
C SER A 842 -24.85 -0.31 32.47
N GLY A 843 -25.87 0.53 32.52
CA GLY A 843 -25.85 1.72 33.36
C GLY A 843 -27.21 2.26 33.82
N ALA A 844 -27.25 3.58 33.96
CA ALA A 844 -28.43 4.40 34.21
C ALA A 844 -28.14 5.79 33.63
N ASP A 845 -28.02 5.80 32.30
CA ASP A 845 -27.13 6.70 31.59
C ASP A 845 -27.79 8.02 31.20
N ARG A 846 -26.99 8.90 30.60
CA ARG A 846 -27.43 10.20 30.10
C ARG A 846 -26.95 10.38 28.68
N LEU A 847 -27.78 9.97 27.73
CA LEU A 847 -27.40 9.82 26.33
C LEU A 847 -28.00 10.96 25.51
N SER A 848 -27.18 11.57 24.67
CA SER A 848 -27.55 12.59 23.70
C SER A 848 -26.80 12.34 22.40
N GLY A 849 -27.50 12.36 21.26
CA GLY A 849 -26.86 12.61 19.96
C GLY A 849 -26.44 14.08 19.93
N GLY A 850 -27.13 14.91 19.17
CA GLY A 850 -27.11 16.36 19.40
C GLY A 850 -27.72 17.19 18.29
N LEU A 851 -27.02 17.24 17.16
CA LEU A 851 -27.40 17.98 15.96
C LEU A 851 -26.95 17.22 14.70
N GLY A 852 -27.71 16.19 14.33
CA GLY A 852 -27.57 15.46 13.07
C GLY A 852 -28.79 14.59 12.80
N ILE A 853 -28.54 13.37 12.36
CA ILE A 853 -29.49 12.25 12.30
C ILE A 853 -28.88 11.12 13.13
N ASP A 854 -29.21 11.08 14.42
CA ASP A 854 -28.43 10.36 15.43
C ASP A 854 -28.99 8.96 15.74
N LEU A 855 -28.10 7.99 16.00
CA LEU A 855 -28.43 6.59 16.28
C LEU A 855 -28.11 6.20 17.73
N LEU A 856 -29.16 5.84 18.47
CA LEU A 856 -29.07 5.17 19.77
C LEU A 856 -29.08 3.65 19.58
N SER A 857 -28.04 2.96 20.06
CA SER A 857 -27.86 1.52 19.86
C SER A 857 -27.90 0.74 21.18
N TYR A 858 -28.77 -0.29 21.23
CA TYR A 858 -28.78 -1.32 22.28
C TYR A 858 -28.47 -2.72 21.73
N ALA A 859 -27.83 -2.82 20.56
CA ALA A 859 -27.58 -4.07 19.85
C ALA A 859 -26.74 -5.10 20.64
N ASP A 860 -25.86 -4.63 21.54
CA ASP A 860 -25.07 -5.48 22.44
C ASP A 860 -25.86 -5.95 23.67
N SER A 861 -27.09 -5.46 23.89
CA SER A 861 -27.89 -5.82 25.05
C SER A 861 -28.45 -7.24 24.96
N VAL A 862 -28.31 -7.97 26.07
CA VAL A 862 -28.71 -9.38 26.18
C VAL A 862 -30.15 -9.57 26.70
N ALA A 863 -30.94 -8.48 26.76
CA ALA A 863 -32.32 -8.49 27.21
C ALA A 863 -33.10 -7.28 26.68
N ALA A 864 -34.38 -7.51 26.34
CA ALA A 864 -35.33 -6.53 25.82
C ALA A 864 -35.27 -5.14 26.47
N VAL A 865 -35.07 -4.12 25.64
CA VAL A 865 -35.19 -2.69 25.93
C VAL A 865 -36.57 -2.17 25.51
N ARG A 866 -37.03 -1.11 26.17
CA ARG A 866 -38.16 -0.30 25.74
C ARG A 866 -37.74 1.15 25.60
N ILE A 867 -37.70 1.63 24.36
CA ILE A 867 -37.31 2.98 23.99
C ILE A 867 -38.52 3.70 23.39
N VAL A 868 -38.79 4.93 23.83
CA VAL A 868 -39.78 5.82 23.21
C VAL A 868 -39.17 7.21 23.12
N LEU A 869 -38.92 7.66 21.89
CA LEU A 869 -38.30 8.95 21.61
C LEU A 869 -39.23 10.10 22.03
N GLY A 870 -40.51 10.09 21.64
CA GLY A 870 -41.44 11.19 21.93
C GLY A 870 -41.77 11.45 23.41
N ASP A 871 -41.60 10.43 24.27
CA ASP A 871 -41.73 10.54 25.73
C ASP A 871 -40.37 10.71 26.44
N LEU A 872 -39.25 10.60 25.71
CA LEU A 872 -37.87 10.53 26.20
C LEU A 872 -37.68 9.45 27.29
N THR A 873 -38.25 8.25 27.08
CA THR A 873 -38.12 7.13 28.02
C THR A 873 -37.31 5.98 27.45
N ALA A 874 -36.29 5.58 28.17
CA ALA A 874 -35.55 4.33 28.01
C ALA A 874 -35.69 3.51 29.31
N VAL A 875 -36.10 2.24 29.20
CA VAL A 875 -36.25 1.30 30.34
C VAL A 875 -35.99 -0.15 29.90
N SER A 876 -35.71 -1.03 30.87
CA SER A 876 -35.37 -2.46 30.68
C SER A 876 -34.12 -2.72 29.83
N GLY A 877 -33.72 -3.98 29.71
CA GLY A 877 -32.41 -4.35 29.17
C GLY A 877 -31.27 -3.65 29.90
N ASP A 878 -30.28 -3.21 29.12
CA ASP A 878 -29.23 -2.30 29.56
C ASP A 878 -29.72 -0.84 29.68
N ALA A 879 -30.81 -0.46 28.98
CA ALA A 879 -31.47 0.85 29.01
C ALA A 879 -32.18 1.19 30.36
N MET A 880 -31.80 0.57 31.47
CA MET A 880 -32.57 0.52 32.72
C MET A 880 -32.33 1.72 33.65
N GLY A 881 -32.79 2.89 33.22
CA GLY A 881 -32.72 4.13 34.00
C GLY A 881 -32.29 5.35 33.18
N ASP A 882 -31.95 5.11 31.93
CA ASP A 882 -31.37 6.07 31.00
C ASP A 882 -32.28 7.28 30.73
N VAL A 883 -31.61 8.41 30.48
CA VAL A 883 -32.22 9.68 30.11
C VAL A 883 -31.69 10.07 28.74
N ILE A 884 -32.47 9.76 27.71
CA ILE A 884 -32.19 9.99 26.29
C ILE A 884 -32.65 11.38 25.82
N ALA A 885 -32.03 11.94 24.78
CA ALA A 885 -32.46 13.15 24.06
C ALA A 885 -31.76 13.23 22.69
N GLY A 886 -32.40 13.85 21.69
CA GLY A 886 -31.76 14.10 20.37
C GLY A 886 -31.28 12.81 19.72
N PHE A 887 -32.23 11.94 19.36
CA PHE A 887 -32.02 10.73 18.60
C PHE A 887 -33.24 10.53 17.70
N GLU A 888 -33.01 10.31 16.42
CA GLU A 888 -34.02 10.04 15.41
C GLU A 888 -34.04 8.54 15.05
N ASN A 889 -32.98 7.80 15.41
CA ASN A 889 -32.82 6.40 15.03
C ASN A 889 -32.54 5.53 16.27
N VAL A 890 -33.11 4.32 16.29
CA VAL A 890 -32.91 3.34 17.37
C VAL A 890 -32.70 1.94 16.81
N THR A 891 -31.65 1.27 17.28
CA THR A 891 -31.51 -0.20 17.14
C THR A 891 -31.77 -0.87 18.49
N GLY A 892 -32.67 -1.86 18.49
CA GLY A 892 -32.99 -2.72 19.61
C GLY A 892 -31.89 -3.73 19.92
N SER A 893 -32.28 -4.89 20.45
CA SER A 893 -31.41 -5.84 21.14
C SER A 893 -31.45 -7.23 20.50
N THR A 894 -31.56 -8.28 21.32
CA THR A 894 -31.69 -9.69 20.90
C THR A 894 -32.83 -10.41 21.64
N GLY A 895 -33.89 -9.68 22.02
CA GLY A 895 -35.17 -10.29 22.38
C GLY A 895 -36.30 -9.27 22.63
N ASP A 896 -37.53 -9.70 22.32
CA ASP A 896 -38.85 -9.07 22.54
C ASP A 896 -38.86 -7.56 22.93
N ASP A 897 -38.39 -6.70 22.02
CA ASP A 897 -38.18 -5.26 22.24
C ASP A 897 -39.46 -4.41 22.12
N THR A 898 -39.40 -3.14 22.51
CA THR A 898 -40.48 -2.17 22.26
C THR A 898 -39.91 -0.79 21.92
N LEU A 899 -39.91 -0.43 20.65
CA LEU A 899 -39.33 0.81 20.11
C LEU A 899 -40.45 1.71 19.57
N ALA A 900 -40.43 3.01 19.89
CA ALA A 900 -41.33 3.97 19.29
C ALA A 900 -40.66 5.33 19.02
N GLY A 901 -41.07 5.96 17.92
CA GLY A 901 -40.54 7.22 17.42
C GLY A 901 -41.08 8.46 18.15
N ASP A 902 -41.06 9.61 17.48
CA ASP A 902 -41.57 10.87 18.04
C ASP A 902 -42.55 11.67 17.15
N GLY A 903 -42.05 12.45 16.20
CA GLY A 903 -42.80 13.43 15.41
C GLY A 903 -41.99 13.98 14.22
N PHE A 904 -40.95 13.24 13.84
CA PHE A 904 -40.01 13.47 12.76
C PHE A 904 -39.68 12.11 12.13
N ASP A 905 -39.20 12.13 10.89
CA ASP A 905 -38.69 10.96 10.16
C ASP A 905 -37.68 10.17 11.03
N ASN A 906 -37.99 8.91 11.37
CA ASN A 906 -37.22 8.06 12.29
C ASN A 906 -36.81 6.73 11.64
N ARG A 907 -35.65 6.17 12.02
CA ARG A 907 -35.28 4.77 11.68
C ARG A 907 -35.30 3.87 12.90
N LEU A 908 -36.25 2.95 12.96
CA LEU A 908 -36.35 1.93 13.99
C LEU A 908 -35.93 0.56 13.44
N THR A 909 -35.21 -0.22 14.23
CA THR A 909 -34.82 -1.60 13.89
C THR A 909 -34.87 -2.45 15.16
N GLY A 910 -35.78 -3.44 15.23
CA GLY A 910 -35.94 -4.33 16.39
C GLY A 910 -34.72 -5.23 16.55
N GLY A 911 -34.58 -6.18 15.62
CA GLY A 911 -33.37 -6.98 15.42
C GLY A 911 -33.66 -8.47 15.43
N ALA A 912 -33.84 -9.05 16.62
CA ALA A 912 -34.22 -10.44 16.78
C ALA A 912 -34.98 -10.63 18.11
N GLY A 913 -36.26 -10.96 18.02
CA GLY A 913 -37.16 -10.92 19.16
C GLY A 913 -38.60 -11.21 18.75
N ASN A 914 -39.56 -10.52 19.32
CA ASN A 914 -40.96 -10.49 18.88
C ASN A 914 -41.39 -9.06 19.19
N ASP A 915 -40.97 -8.17 18.31
CA ASP A 915 -40.65 -6.79 18.64
C ASP A 915 -41.83 -5.87 18.31
N ALA A 916 -42.06 -4.88 19.17
CA ALA A 916 -43.15 -3.92 19.00
C ALA A 916 -42.61 -2.56 18.55
N LEU A 917 -42.80 -2.22 17.28
CA LEU A 917 -42.29 -1.00 16.64
C LEU A 917 -43.45 -0.03 16.32
N GLY A 918 -43.25 1.28 16.52
CA GLY A 918 -44.28 2.29 16.27
C GLY A 918 -43.73 3.68 15.93
N GLY A 919 -43.79 4.10 14.67
CA GLY A 919 -43.19 5.34 14.15
C GLY A 919 -43.79 6.61 14.77
N GLN A 920 -45.12 6.65 14.86
CA GLN A 920 -45.98 7.75 15.33
C GLN A 920 -46.33 8.79 14.25
N ALA A 921 -45.37 9.57 13.77
CA ALA A 921 -45.60 10.62 12.77
C ALA A 921 -44.26 11.13 12.20
N GLY A 922 -44.07 10.99 10.90
CA GLY A 922 -42.80 11.20 10.22
C GLY A 922 -42.84 10.55 8.83
N HIS A 923 -41.71 10.47 8.15
CA HIS A 923 -41.52 9.51 7.06
C HIS A 923 -40.57 8.42 7.55
N ASP A 924 -41.13 7.42 8.22
CA ASP A 924 -40.40 6.50 9.08
C ASP A 924 -39.93 5.25 8.34
N TYR A 925 -38.83 4.66 8.80
CA TYR A 925 -38.33 3.37 8.35
C TYR A 925 -38.30 2.40 9.53
N LEU A 926 -39.12 1.35 9.46
CA LEU A 926 -39.30 0.38 10.54
C LEU A 926 -38.96 -1.03 10.07
N ASP A 927 -37.98 -1.65 10.72
CA ASP A 927 -37.48 -2.99 10.42
C ASP A 927 -37.70 -3.87 11.66
N GLY A 928 -38.62 -4.84 11.59
CA GLY A 928 -38.86 -5.79 12.68
C GLY A 928 -37.63 -6.67 12.91
N GLY A 929 -37.47 -7.69 12.07
CA GLY A 929 -36.27 -8.52 12.03
C GLY A 929 -36.59 -10.01 12.16
N ILE A 930 -35.98 -10.69 13.14
CA ILE A 930 -36.13 -12.13 13.28
C ILE A 930 -37.07 -12.47 14.43
N GLY A 931 -38.36 -12.54 14.12
CA GLY A 931 -39.41 -13.13 14.94
C GLY A 931 -40.81 -12.63 14.55
N ASN A 932 -41.78 -12.71 15.48
CA ASN A 932 -43.18 -12.44 15.14
C ASN A 932 -43.56 -11.03 15.60
N ASP A 933 -43.40 -10.07 14.71
CA ASP A 933 -43.26 -8.66 15.07
C ASP A 933 -44.58 -7.88 14.90
N SER A 934 -44.66 -6.72 15.55
CA SER A 934 -45.83 -5.84 15.56
C SER A 934 -45.38 -4.42 15.22
N VAL A 935 -45.38 -4.10 13.93
CA VAL A 935 -44.83 -2.86 13.38
C VAL A 935 -45.96 -1.93 12.92
N VAL A 936 -45.94 -0.68 13.37
CA VAL A 936 -46.88 0.37 12.96
C VAL A 936 -46.09 1.59 12.48
N GLY A 937 -46.46 2.15 11.34
CA GLY A 937 -46.02 3.47 10.88
C GLY A 937 -46.62 4.58 11.72
N GLY A 938 -47.54 5.35 11.14
CA GLY A 938 -48.32 6.39 11.82
C GLY A 938 -48.91 7.43 10.88
N ASP A 939 -48.68 8.70 11.19
CA ASP A 939 -49.06 9.84 10.34
C ASP A 939 -47.90 10.25 9.39
N GLY A 940 -47.77 9.59 8.24
CA GLY A 940 -46.90 10.00 7.11
C GLY A 940 -46.58 8.85 6.14
N ASP A 941 -45.83 9.11 5.05
CA ASP A 941 -45.52 8.07 4.04
C ASP A 941 -44.36 7.17 4.53
N ASP A 942 -44.68 5.98 5.03
CA ASP A 942 -43.77 5.13 5.82
C ASP A 942 -43.25 3.86 5.08
N GLY A 943 -42.13 3.32 5.54
CA GLY A 943 -41.55 2.05 5.10
C GLY A 943 -41.52 1.00 6.22
N VAL A 944 -42.39 0.00 6.15
CA VAL A 944 -42.67 -0.97 7.22
C VAL A 944 -42.31 -2.40 6.76
N TYR A 945 -41.36 -3.04 7.46
CA TYR A 945 -40.82 -4.35 7.09
C TYR A 945 -40.92 -5.35 8.26
N GLY A 946 -41.51 -6.52 8.01
CA GLY A 946 -41.60 -7.64 8.98
C GLY A 946 -40.30 -8.46 9.03
N ARG A 947 -40.00 -9.14 7.91
CA ARG A 947 -38.84 -10.01 7.60
C ARG A 947 -39.09 -11.52 7.83
N ASP A 948 -38.60 -12.10 8.92
CA ASP A 948 -38.53 -13.57 9.14
C ASP A 948 -39.49 -13.97 10.28
N GLY A 949 -40.80 -14.01 10.02
CA GLY A 949 -41.81 -13.82 11.07
C GLY A 949 -43.18 -14.48 10.90
N ASN A 950 -44.20 -13.86 11.52
CA ASN A 950 -45.65 -14.04 11.33
C ASN A 950 -46.31 -12.73 11.80
N ASP A 951 -46.18 -11.69 11.00
CA ASP A 951 -46.06 -10.33 11.49
C ASP A 951 -47.37 -9.55 11.40
N ASN A 952 -47.49 -8.50 12.21
CA ASN A 952 -48.64 -7.61 12.23
C ASN A 952 -48.17 -6.20 11.84
N LEU A 953 -48.33 -5.86 10.57
CA LEU A 953 -47.89 -4.60 9.95
C LEU A 953 -49.07 -3.64 9.76
N ALA A 954 -48.88 -2.35 10.04
CA ALA A 954 -49.85 -1.29 9.77
C ALA A 954 -49.18 0.00 9.28
N GLY A 955 -49.75 0.64 8.26
CA GLY A 955 -49.36 1.99 7.81
C GLY A 955 -50.04 3.10 8.62
N GLU A 956 -51.39 3.08 8.62
CA GLU A 956 -52.33 4.05 9.24
C GLU A 956 -52.66 5.31 8.39
N MET A 957 -51.77 6.30 8.22
CA MET A 957 -52.08 7.55 7.48
C MET A 957 -50.94 8.08 6.58
N GLY A 958 -50.68 7.38 5.48
CA GLY A 958 -49.72 7.81 4.46
C GLY A 958 -49.93 7.15 3.11
N ASN A 959 -48.90 7.21 2.25
CA ASN A 959 -48.80 6.43 1.02
C ASN A 959 -47.70 5.37 1.25
N ASP A 960 -48.05 4.33 1.99
CA ASP A 960 -47.09 3.51 2.74
C ASP A 960 -46.52 2.36 1.91
N THR A 961 -45.38 1.81 2.35
CA THR A 961 -44.76 0.61 1.76
C THR A 961 -44.55 -0.46 2.82
N LEU A 962 -45.43 -1.46 2.82
CA LEU A 962 -45.43 -2.61 3.73
C LEU A 962 -44.90 -3.87 3.02
N ASP A 963 -44.06 -4.66 3.70
CA ASP A 963 -43.51 -5.93 3.21
C ASP A 963 -43.32 -6.92 4.37
N GLY A 964 -44.17 -7.97 4.43
CA GLY A 964 -44.08 -9.05 5.42
C GLY A 964 -42.85 -9.93 5.23
N ALA A 965 -42.64 -10.32 3.97
CA ALA A 965 -41.57 -11.13 3.41
C ALA A 965 -41.63 -12.65 3.66
N ALA A 966 -41.56 -13.15 4.90
CA ALA A 966 -41.46 -14.60 5.14
C ALA A 966 -42.16 -15.06 6.43
N GLY A 967 -43.50 -15.10 6.41
CA GLY A 967 -44.32 -15.49 7.55
C GLY A 967 -45.72 -15.96 7.20
N ASN A 968 -46.69 -15.84 8.11
CA ASN A 968 -48.12 -15.90 7.78
C ASN A 968 -48.69 -14.58 8.27
N ASP A 969 -48.59 -13.56 7.44
CA ASP A 969 -48.52 -12.18 7.88
C ASP A 969 -49.89 -11.49 7.83
N THR A 970 -50.04 -10.40 8.56
CA THR A 970 -51.22 -9.55 8.60
C THR A 970 -50.80 -8.11 8.37
N ALA A 971 -51.15 -7.56 7.22
CA ALA A 971 -50.75 -6.21 6.81
C ALA A 971 -51.96 -5.34 6.48
N SER A 972 -51.93 -4.07 6.83
CA SER A 972 -52.93 -3.07 6.43
C SER A 972 -52.20 -1.78 6.08
N GLY A 973 -52.50 -1.18 4.93
CA GLY A 973 -52.09 0.20 4.62
C GLY A 973 -52.84 1.19 5.52
N GLY A 974 -53.66 2.05 4.93
CA GLY A 974 -54.43 3.04 5.68
C GLY A 974 -55.18 4.06 4.81
N ASP A 975 -55.15 5.30 5.25
CA ASP A 975 -55.77 6.43 4.54
C ASP A 975 -54.80 7.04 3.49
N GLY A 976 -54.43 6.31 2.42
CA GLY A 976 -53.71 6.85 1.25
C GLY A 976 -53.47 5.86 0.08
N ASP A 977 -52.65 6.21 -0.92
CA ASP A 977 -52.38 5.37 -2.12
C ASP A 977 -51.24 4.36 -1.82
N ASP A 978 -51.55 3.23 -1.18
CA ASP A 978 -50.58 2.35 -0.52
C ASP A 978 -49.91 1.28 -1.39
N ARG A 979 -48.82 0.69 -0.87
CA ARG A 979 -48.15 -0.51 -1.41
C ARG A 979 -47.96 -1.56 -0.30
N VAL A 980 -48.68 -2.69 -0.39
CA VAL A 980 -48.58 -3.80 0.58
C VAL A 980 -48.15 -5.09 -0.12
N SER A 981 -47.19 -5.78 0.47
CA SER A 981 -46.64 -7.08 0.05
C SER A 981 -46.76 -8.07 1.21
N GLY A 982 -47.37 -9.24 0.97
CA GLY A 982 -47.35 -10.38 1.87
C GLY A 982 -45.96 -11.02 1.84
N GLY A 983 -45.76 -12.04 1.00
CA GLY A 983 -44.46 -12.64 0.73
C GLY A 983 -44.54 -14.16 0.52
N ASP A 984 -43.62 -14.89 1.16
CA ASP A 984 -43.65 -16.35 1.23
C ASP A 984 -44.52 -16.78 2.44
N GLY A 985 -45.85 -16.77 2.28
CA GLY A 985 -46.77 -16.90 3.43
C GLY A 985 -48.15 -17.53 3.20
N HIS A 986 -49.15 -17.10 3.99
CA HIS A 986 -50.60 -17.42 3.90
C HIS A 986 -51.36 -16.20 4.45
N ASP A 987 -51.32 -15.10 3.70
CA ASP A 987 -51.29 -13.77 4.31
C ASP A 987 -52.66 -13.07 4.29
N MET A 988 -52.84 -12.11 5.19
CA MET A 988 -54.05 -11.29 5.29
C MET A 988 -53.69 -9.82 5.10
N ILE A 989 -53.74 -9.36 3.85
CA ILE A 989 -53.36 -8.01 3.43
C ILE A 989 -54.60 -7.12 3.19
N GLY A 990 -54.47 -5.84 3.44
CA GLY A 990 -55.50 -4.84 3.18
C GLY A 990 -54.92 -3.51 2.71
N GLY A 991 -55.59 -2.86 1.76
CA GLY A 991 -55.29 -1.50 1.33
C GLY A 991 -55.77 -0.51 2.39
N ARG A 992 -56.88 0.19 2.11
CA ARG A 992 -58.00 0.56 3.00
C ARG A 992 -58.78 1.71 2.37
N ALA A 993 -58.11 2.82 2.06
CA ALA A 993 -58.77 4.08 1.70
C ALA A 993 -57.90 5.04 0.84
N GLY A 994 -57.35 4.52 -0.26
CA GLY A 994 -56.84 5.32 -1.37
C GLY A 994 -56.75 4.46 -2.64
N ARG A 995 -55.73 4.64 -3.48
CA ARG A 995 -55.48 3.69 -4.59
C ARG A 995 -54.32 2.77 -4.28
N ASP A 996 -54.67 1.53 -3.98
CA ASP A 996 -53.73 0.61 -3.36
C ASP A 996 -53.08 -0.35 -4.37
N TYR A 997 -51.89 -0.84 -4.01
CA TYR A 997 -51.19 -1.93 -4.66
C TYR A 997 -50.95 -3.05 -3.67
N LEU A 998 -51.72 -4.14 -3.78
CA LEU A 998 -51.65 -5.31 -2.93
C LEU A 998 -51.05 -6.49 -3.71
N ASP A 999 -50.09 -7.17 -3.10
CA ASP A 999 -49.38 -8.33 -3.64
C ASP A 999 -49.38 -9.43 -2.56
N GLY A 1000 -49.99 -10.59 -2.83
CA GLY A 1000 -50.02 -11.76 -1.94
C GLY A 1000 -48.65 -12.42 -1.88
N GLY A 1001 -48.38 -13.37 -2.78
CA GLY A 1001 -47.04 -13.88 -3.02
C GLY A 1001 -46.97 -15.39 -3.31
N LEU A 1002 -46.50 -16.18 -2.35
CA LEU A 1002 -46.49 -17.64 -2.42
C LEU A 1002 -47.30 -18.22 -1.26
N GLY A 1003 -48.60 -18.43 -1.44
CA GLY A 1003 -49.47 -18.72 -0.29
C GLY A 1003 -50.85 -19.30 -0.56
N ASN A 1004 -51.83 -18.82 0.21
CA ASN A 1004 -53.27 -19.04 0.05
C ASN A 1004 -53.94 -17.82 0.67
N ASP A 1005 -53.83 -16.69 -0.01
CA ASP A 1005 -53.79 -15.39 0.63
C ASP A 1005 -55.17 -14.73 0.63
N THR A 1006 -55.34 -13.69 1.43
CA THR A 1006 -56.59 -12.96 1.60
C THR A 1006 -56.33 -11.46 1.49
N ALA A 1007 -56.83 -10.84 0.42
CA ALA A 1007 -56.60 -9.43 0.13
C ALA A 1007 -57.92 -8.65 0.03
N PHE A 1008 -57.96 -7.48 0.66
CA PHE A 1008 -59.06 -6.52 0.56
C PHE A 1008 -58.53 -5.17 0.08
N GLY A 1009 -59.05 -4.60 -1.00
CA GLY A 1009 -58.75 -3.24 -1.44
C GLY A 1009 -59.30 -2.21 -0.45
N GLY A 1010 -60.46 -1.64 -0.77
CA GLY A 1010 -61.20 -0.76 0.15
C GLY A 1010 -62.02 0.28 -0.58
N ASP A 1011 -61.91 1.54 -0.15
CA ASP A 1011 -62.48 2.72 -0.83
C ASP A 1011 -61.44 3.28 -1.85
N GLY A 1012 -61.39 2.75 -3.08
CA GLY A 1012 -60.25 2.97 -4.00
C GLY A 1012 -60.46 2.90 -5.53
N ASP A 1013 -59.43 2.40 -6.24
CA ASP A 1013 -59.34 2.19 -7.71
C ASP A 1013 -58.20 1.15 -7.96
N ASP A 1014 -58.27 0.02 -7.27
CA ASP A 1014 -57.10 -0.65 -6.71
C ASP A 1014 -56.39 -1.63 -7.66
N ARG A 1015 -55.23 -2.14 -7.22
CA ARG A 1015 -54.53 -3.26 -7.87
C ARG A 1015 -54.25 -4.35 -6.85
N ILE A 1016 -54.77 -5.53 -7.09
CA ILE A 1016 -54.64 -6.68 -6.20
C ILE A 1016 -54.13 -7.87 -7.00
N TYR A 1017 -53.05 -8.49 -6.56
CA TYR A 1017 -52.45 -9.69 -7.15
C TYR A 1017 -52.38 -10.80 -6.09
N GLY A 1018 -53.01 -11.95 -6.32
CA GLY A 1018 -52.89 -13.12 -5.44
C GLY A 1018 -51.53 -13.81 -5.55
N ARG A 1019 -51.13 -14.09 -6.82
CA ARG A 1019 -49.91 -14.77 -7.28
C ARG A 1019 -50.01 -16.30 -7.29
N ASP A 1020 -49.21 -17.04 -6.52
CA ASP A 1020 -49.17 -18.52 -6.55
C ASP A 1020 -49.88 -19.08 -5.31
N GLY A 1021 -51.19 -19.39 -5.39
CA GLY A 1021 -51.98 -19.77 -4.21
C GLY A 1021 -53.33 -20.46 -4.43
N ASN A 1022 -54.34 -20.09 -3.63
CA ASN A 1022 -55.76 -20.44 -3.76
C ASN A 1022 -56.57 -19.34 -3.06
N ASP A 1023 -56.57 -18.16 -3.65
CA ASP A 1023 -56.61 -16.91 -2.89
C ASP A 1023 -58.05 -16.36 -2.74
N ASN A 1024 -58.25 -15.46 -1.79
CA ASN A 1024 -59.53 -14.82 -1.50
C ASN A 1024 -59.39 -13.29 -1.59
N LEU A 1025 -59.59 -12.76 -2.81
CA LEU A 1025 -59.33 -11.37 -3.18
C LEU A 1025 -60.65 -10.59 -3.33
N SER A 1026 -60.69 -9.34 -2.87
CA SER A 1026 -61.86 -8.46 -2.98
C SER A 1026 -61.46 -7.00 -3.17
N GLY A 1027 -61.92 -6.33 -4.23
CA GLY A 1027 -61.70 -4.88 -4.43
C GLY A 1027 -62.50 -3.99 -3.47
N GLU A 1028 -63.74 -4.38 -3.18
CA GLU A 1028 -64.73 -3.67 -2.34
C GLU A 1028 -65.42 -2.44 -2.98
N ILE A 1029 -64.81 -1.25 -3.04
CA ILE A 1029 -65.47 0.01 -3.47
C ILE A 1029 -64.52 0.85 -4.35
N GLY A 1030 -64.47 0.59 -5.64
CA GLY A 1030 -63.58 1.32 -6.56
C GLY A 1030 -63.84 1.04 -8.03
N ASN A 1031 -62.85 1.24 -8.91
CA ASN A 1031 -62.86 0.65 -10.26
C ASN A 1031 -61.61 -0.24 -10.37
N ASP A 1032 -61.71 -1.42 -9.77
CA ASP A 1032 -60.53 -2.15 -9.30
C ASP A 1032 -59.91 -3.02 -10.40
N THR A 1033 -58.65 -3.41 -10.22
CA THR A 1033 -57.96 -4.38 -11.07
C THR A 1033 -57.44 -5.52 -10.21
N VAL A 1034 -58.15 -6.66 -10.23
CA VAL A 1034 -57.84 -7.84 -9.40
C VAL A 1034 -57.42 -8.99 -10.29
N ASP A 1035 -56.34 -9.67 -9.91
CA ASP A 1035 -55.69 -10.74 -10.66
C ASP A 1035 -55.38 -11.88 -9.68
N GLY A 1036 -56.02 -13.04 -9.85
CA GLY A 1036 -55.80 -14.22 -8.99
C GLY A 1036 -54.36 -14.72 -9.13
N GLY A 1037 -54.10 -15.46 -10.20
CA GLY A 1037 -52.74 -15.83 -10.62
C GLY A 1037 -52.63 -17.30 -11.02
N LEU A 1038 -52.16 -18.15 -10.11
CA LEU A 1038 -52.03 -19.60 -10.26
C LEU A 1038 -52.63 -20.31 -9.05
N GLY A 1039 -53.93 -20.63 -9.12
CA GLY A 1039 -54.62 -21.22 -7.98
C GLY A 1039 -55.99 -21.85 -8.28
N ASN A 1040 -56.92 -21.67 -7.34
CA ASN A 1040 -58.34 -22.01 -7.49
C ASN A 1040 -59.11 -20.91 -6.76
N ASP A 1041 -59.06 -19.72 -7.33
CA ASP A 1041 -59.14 -18.48 -6.56
C ASP A 1041 -60.59 -18.02 -6.39
N THR A 1042 -60.86 -17.21 -5.37
CA THR A 1042 -62.14 -16.57 -5.12
C THR A 1042 -61.96 -15.07 -5.18
N VAL A 1043 -62.41 -14.48 -6.28
CA VAL A 1043 -62.12 -13.09 -6.63
C VAL A 1043 -63.42 -12.30 -6.74
N SER A 1044 -63.48 -11.15 -6.07
CA SER A 1044 -64.54 -10.15 -6.21
C SER A 1044 -63.95 -8.82 -6.66
N GLY A 1045 -64.64 -8.14 -7.58
CA GLY A 1045 -64.57 -6.68 -7.70
C GLY A 1045 -65.34 -6.06 -6.54
N GLY A 1046 -66.31 -5.20 -6.83
CA GLY A 1046 -67.18 -4.66 -5.80
C GLY A 1046 -68.26 -3.70 -6.31
N ASP A 1047 -68.32 -2.51 -5.73
CA ASP A 1047 -69.22 -1.42 -6.13
C ASP A 1047 -68.56 -0.53 -7.19
N GLY A 1048 -68.31 -1.07 -8.40
CA GLY A 1048 -67.34 -0.48 -9.33
C GLY A 1048 -67.61 -0.50 -10.84
N ASN A 1049 -66.54 -0.72 -11.62
CA ASN A 1049 -66.52 -1.01 -13.07
C ASN A 1049 -65.26 -1.83 -13.37
N ASP A 1050 -65.21 -3.03 -12.80
CA ASP A 1050 -63.93 -3.62 -12.38
C ASP A 1050 -63.25 -4.42 -13.49
N ARG A 1051 -61.97 -4.72 -13.33
CA ARG A 1051 -61.18 -5.55 -14.25
C ARG A 1051 -60.62 -6.75 -13.51
N ILE A 1052 -61.19 -7.92 -13.78
CA ILE A 1052 -60.94 -9.14 -12.99
C ILE A 1052 -60.31 -10.21 -13.88
N THR A 1053 -59.13 -10.70 -13.51
CA THR A 1053 -58.53 -11.91 -14.07
C THR A 1053 -58.61 -13.02 -13.01
N GLY A 1054 -58.98 -14.24 -13.42
CA GLY A 1054 -58.78 -15.43 -12.56
C GLY A 1054 -57.34 -15.89 -12.67
N GLY A 1055 -57.00 -16.46 -13.81
CA GLY A 1055 -55.64 -16.85 -14.17
C GLY A 1055 -55.59 -18.34 -14.49
N GLY A 1056 -54.64 -19.04 -13.89
CA GLY A 1056 -54.33 -20.44 -14.17
C GLY A 1056 -55.02 -21.45 -13.24
N GLY A 1057 -56.35 -21.43 -13.15
CA GLY A 1057 -57.07 -22.18 -12.13
C GLY A 1057 -58.48 -22.66 -12.47
N ALA A 1058 -59.31 -22.77 -11.44
CA ALA A 1058 -60.70 -23.21 -11.47
C ALA A 1058 -61.55 -22.20 -10.69
N ASP A 1059 -61.57 -20.97 -11.18
CA ASP A 1059 -61.70 -19.80 -10.31
C ASP A 1059 -63.15 -19.37 -10.11
N ARG A 1060 -63.37 -18.51 -9.11
CA ARG A 1060 -64.70 -18.13 -8.62
C ARG A 1060 -64.84 -16.62 -8.67
N LEU A 1061 -64.99 -16.10 -9.89
CA LEU A 1061 -64.95 -14.68 -10.18
C LEU A 1061 -66.32 -14.02 -9.98
N ARG A 1062 -66.34 -12.82 -9.43
CA ARG A 1062 -67.54 -12.05 -9.11
C ARG A 1062 -67.33 -10.58 -9.47
N GLY A 1063 -68.24 -9.98 -10.22
CA GLY A 1063 -68.15 -8.56 -10.58
C GLY A 1063 -68.64 -7.74 -9.39
N GLY A 1064 -69.86 -7.23 -9.49
CA GLY A 1064 -70.61 -6.76 -8.35
C GLY A 1064 -71.73 -5.83 -8.77
N ASN A 1065 -71.53 -4.52 -8.61
CA ASN A 1065 -72.51 -3.48 -8.91
C ASN A 1065 -72.05 -2.51 -10.01
N GLY A 1066 -71.45 -3.01 -11.10
CA GLY A 1066 -70.76 -2.16 -12.07
C GLY A 1066 -71.13 -2.31 -13.54
N ASN A 1067 -70.08 -2.39 -14.36
CA ASN A 1067 -70.09 -2.72 -15.79
C ASN A 1067 -68.78 -3.49 -16.07
N ASP A 1068 -68.68 -4.67 -15.47
CA ASP A 1068 -67.39 -5.23 -15.08
C ASP A 1068 -66.75 -6.01 -16.24
N VAL A 1069 -65.44 -6.22 -16.19
CA VAL A 1069 -64.64 -6.75 -17.30
C VAL A 1069 -63.81 -7.93 -16.82
N PHE A 1070 -64.34 -9.13 -17.01
CA PHE A 1070 -63.63 -10.39 -16.77
C PHE A 1070 -62.62 -10.63 -17.90
N VAL A 1071 -61.34 -10.75 -17.57
CA VAL A 1071 -60.21 -10.78 -18.49
C VAL A 1071 -59.77 -12.21 -18.71
N TYR A 1072 -59.50 -12.56 -19.98
CA TYR A 1072 -58.87 -13.82 -20.32
C TYR A 1072 -57.67 -13.63 -21.28
N ALA A 1073 -56.53 -14.18 -20.88
CA ALA A 1073 -55.26 -14.20 -21.57
C ALA A 1073 -54.83 -15.63 -21.92
N GLN A 1074 -53.71 -15.78 -22.64
CA GLN A 1074 -53.24 -17.12 -23.05
C GLN A 1074 -52.82 -18.02 -21.87
N ALA A 1075 -52.49 -17.46 -20.71
CA ALA A 1075 -52.12 -18.24 -19.52
C ALA A 1075 -53.28 -19.11 -19.00
N ASP A 1076 -54.50 -18.62 -19.20
CA ASP A 1076 -55.76 -19.10 -18.62
C ASP A 1076 -56.40 -20.24 -19.48
N VAL A 1077 -55.67 -20.71 -20.49
CA VAL A 1077 -56.13 -21.70 -21.48
C VAL A 1077 -55.82 -23.11 -20.96
N GLY A 1078 -56.78 -23.71 -20.24
CA GLY A 1078 -56.63 -25.00 -19.57
C GLY A 1078 -57.89 -25.87 -19.50
N THR A 1079 -57.78 -27.03 -18.84
CA THR A 1079 -58.91 -27.98 -18.63
C THR A 1079 -59.65 -27.80 -17.31
N ALA A 1080 -59.28 -26.78 -16.54
CA ALA A 1080 -60.07 -26.27 -15.44
C ALA A 1080 -60.98 -25.16 -15.98
N ALA A 1081 -62.06 -24.83 -15.26
CA ALA A 1081 -63.15 -24.03 -15.81
C ALA A 1081 -63.76 -23.13 -14.74
N ASP A 1082 -63.70 -21.83 -14.99
CA ASP A 1082 -64.09 -20.79 -14.05
C ASP A 1082 -65.60 -20.70 -13.86
N MET A 1083 -66.01 -20.08 -12.76
CA MET A 1083 -67.39 -19.77 -12.41
C MET A 1083 -67.56 -18.27 -12.15
N LEU A 1084 -68.11 -17.54 -13.13
CA LEU A 1084 -68.56 -16.16 -12.97
C LEU A 1084 -69.91 -16.18 -12.24
N VAL A 1085 -69.96 -15.57 -11.05
CA VAL A 1085 -71.04 -15.80 -10.07
C VAL A 1085 -72.31 -14.97 -10.32
N ASP A 1086 -72.20 -13.75 -10.86
CA ASP A 1086 -73.33 -12.80 -11.01
C ASP A 1086 -73.42 -12.01 -12.34
N PHE A 1087 -72.68 -12.43 -13.36
CA PHE A 1087 -72.56 -11.78 -14.69
C PHE A 1087 -73.88 -11.20 -15.29
N PHE A 1088 -73.90 -9.88 -15.52
CA PHE A 1088 -75.03 -9.11 -16.05
C PHE A 1088 -74.97 -8.90 -17.57
N ALA A 1089 -75.60 -9.78 -18.35
CA ALA A 1089 -75.67 -9.64 -19.80
C ALA A 1089 -76.57 -8.47 -20.30
N ARG A 1090 -76.17 -7.82 -21.41
CA ARG A 1090 -76.70 -6.52 -21.89
C ARG A 1090 -78.09 -6.59 -22.54
N ALA A 1091 -79.12 -6.44 -21.72
CA ALA A 1091 -80.51 -6.38 -22.21
C ALA A 1091 -80.90 -5.08 -22.97
N HIS A 1092 -80.22 -3.95 -22.74
CA HIS A 1092 -80.54 -2.66 -23.39
C HIS A 1092 -79.32 -1.72 -23.52
N PRO A 1093 -79.35 -0.68 -24.40
CA PRO A 1093 -78.20 0.20 -24.64
C PRO A 1093 -77.73 1.07 -23.47
N HIS A 1094 -78.56 1.22 -22.42
CA HIS A 1094 -78.35 2.15 -21.29
C HIS A 1094 -78.59 1.47 -19.92
N GLN A 1095 -78.49 0.15 -19.86
CA GLN A 1095 -78.48 -0.61 -18.60
C GLN A 1095 -77.02 -0.88 -18.20
N GLN A 1096 -76.75 -1.13 -16.92
CA GLN A 1096 -75.51 -1.78 -16.47
C GLN A 1096 -75.38 -3.17 -17.09
N TYR A 1097 -74.15 -3.55 -17.44
CA TYR A 1097 -73.81 -4.82 -18.09
C TYR A 1097 -72.31 -5.08 -18.05
N ASP A 1098 -71.96 -6.35 -17.91
CA ASP A 1098 -70.57 -6.80 -17.80
C ASP A 1098 -70.07 -7.29 -19.17
N ARG A 1099 -68.77 -7.61 -19.22
CA ARG A 1099 -68.09 -8.09 -20.42
C ARG A 1099 -67.05 -9.16 -20.11
N ILE A 1100 -66.80 -9.99 -21.10
CA ILE A 1100 -65.68 -10.94 -21.10
C ILE A 1100 -64.66 -10.49 -22.16
N ASP A 1101 -63.42 -10.24 -21.76
CA ASP A 1101 -62.34 -9.65 -22.54
C ASP A 1101 -61.34 -10.71 -23.01
N LEU A 1102 -61.61 -11.26 -24.20
CA LEU A 1102 -60.88 -12.40 -24.79
C LEU A 1102 -59.73 -11.98 -25.72
N ARG A 1103 -59.49 -10.66 -25.88
CA ARG A 1103 -58.45 -10.10 -26.76
C ARG A 1103 -57.04 -10.60 -26.42
N GLY A 1104 -56.81 -11.00 -25.16
CA GLY A 1104 -55.55 -11.60 -24.71
C GLY A 1104 -55.29 -13.01 -25.25
N ILE A 1105 -56.35 -13.75 -25.62
CA ILE A 1105 -56.27 -15.07 -26.25
C ILE A 1105 -56.21 -14.95 -27.79
N ASP A 1106 -56.99 -14.05 -28.38
CA ASP A 1106 -57.15 -13.91 -29.84
C ASP A 1106 -55.87 -13.45 -30.58
N ALA A 1107 -55.04 -12.63 -29.91
CA ALA A 1107 -53.95 -11.87 -30.52
C ALA A 1107 -52.78 -12.71 -31.11
N ILE A 1108 -52.76 -14.03 -30.92
CA ILE A 1108 -51.55 -14.86 -31.12
C ILE A 1108 -51.60 -15.76 -32.37
N ASP A 1109 -52.78 -16.11 -32.92
CA ASP A 1109 -52.89 -17.12 -34.00
C ASP A 1109 -52.46 -16.60 -35.40
N GLY A 1110 -51.91 -15.39 -35.49
CA GLY A 1110 -51.18 -14.89 -36.67
C GLY A 1110 -52.00 -14.64 -37.94
N GLY A 1111 -53.33 -14.79 -37.89
CA GLY A 1111 -54.24 -14.50 -38.98
C GLY A 1111 -54.41 -12.99 -39.23
N SER A 1112 -54.70 -12.62 -40.48
CA SER A 1112 -54.83 -11.21 -40.89
C SER A 1112 -56.25 -10.63 -40.71
N ASP A 1113 -57.08 -11.25 -39.87
CA ASP A 1113 -58.50 -10.92 -39.65
C ASP A 1113 -58.98 -11.46 -38.28
N ASN A 1114 -58.09 -11.52 -37.29
CA ASN A 1114 -58.36 -12.09 -35.96
C ASN A 1114 -59.34 -11.24 -35.14
N ALA A 1115 -60.55 -11.78 -34.98
CA ALA A 1115 -61.54 -11.48 -33.94
C ALA A 1115 -62.46 -12.71 -33.83
N PHE A 1116 -62.64 -13.28 -32.64
CA PHE A 1116 -63.37 -14.53 -32.43
C PHE A 1116 -64.73 -14.56 -33.16
N ALA A 1117 -64.91 -15.55 -34.02
CA ALA A 1117 -66.18 -15.80 -34.71
C ALA A 1117 -67.21 -16.34 -33.70
N PHE A 1118 -68.08 -15.46 -33.21
CA PHE A 1118 -69.20 -15.81 -32.34
C PHE A 1118 -70.22 -16.69 -33.10
N ILE A 1119 -70.25 -18.00 -32.80
CA ILE A 1119 -71.12 -18.99 -33.46
C ILE A 1119 -72.41 -19.32 -32.69
N GLY A 1120 -72.59 -18.79 -31.48
CA GLY A 1120 -73.76 -19.07 -30.65
C GLY A 1120 -73.73 -20.49 -30.07
N ASP A 1121 -74.83 -21.24 -30.15
CA ASP A 1121 -74.95 -22.59 -29.58
C ASP A 1121 -74.40 -23.72 -30.48
N ALA A 1122 -74.07 -23.39 -31.74
CA ALA A 1122 -73.51 -24.31 -32.71
C ALA A 1122 -72.20 -24.97 -32.24
N ALA A 1123 -71.94 -26.21 -32.65
CA ALA A 1123 -70.67 -26.88 -32.37
C ALA A 1123 -69.52 -26.27 -33.20
N PHE A 1124 -68.30 -26.34 -32.66
CA PHE A 1124 -67.10 -25.84 -33.32
C PHE A 1124 -66.85 -26.50 -34.68
N SER A 1125 -66.23 -25.73 -35.57
CA SER A 1125 -66.01 -26.11 -36.97
C SER A 1125 -64.67 -25.63 -37.55
N ALA A 1126 -64.00 -24.70 -36.85
CA ALA A 1126 -62.64 -24.22 -37.07
C ALA A 1126 -62.19 -23.44 -35.83
N ALA A 1127 -60.88 -23.18 -35.72
CA ALA A 1127 -60.29 -22.30 -34.72
C ALA A 1127 -60.81 -20.85 -34.77
N GLY A 1128 -60.56 -20.11 -33.69
CA GLY A 1128 -61.01 -18.73 -33.52
C GLY A 1128 -62.53 -18.64 -33.42
N GLN A 1129 -63.18 -19.65 -32.82
CA GLN A 1129 -64.64 -19.71 -32.67
C GLN A 1129 -65.04 -19.64 -31.20
N LEU A 1130 -66.05 -18.81 -30.91
CA LEU A 1130 -66.62 -18.66 -29.56
C LEU A 1130 -68.05 -19.17 -29.53
N ARG A 1131 -68.31 -20.08 -28.60
CA ARG A 1131 -69.56 -20.82 -28.42
C ARG A 1131 -70.18 -20.50 -27.07
N VAL A 1132 -71.51 -20.42 -27.02
CA VAL A 1132 -72.28 -20.20 -25.79
C VAL A 1132 -73.39 -21.24 -25.73
N TRP A 1133 -73.31 -22.15 -24.77
CA TRP A 1133 -74.24 -23.27 -24.61
C TRP A 1133 -75.01 -23.17 -23.30
N PHE A 1134 -76.26 -23.66 -23.30
CA PHE A 1134 -77.18 -23.57 -22.17
C PHE A 1134 -77.66 -24.98 -21.79
N ASP A 1135 -77.40 -25.40 -20.55
CA ASP A 1135 -77.84 -26.71 -20.04
C ASP A 1135 -79.22 -26.66 -19.32
N GLY A 1136 -79.66 -25.44 -18.95
CA GLY A 1136 -80.91 -25.16 -18.23
C GLY A 1136 -80.73 -24.76 -16.76
N VAL A 1137 -79.49 -24.68 -16.27
CA VAL A 1137 -79.12 -24.17 -14.93
C VAL A 1137 -78.05 -23.09 -15.04
N ASN A 1138 -77.01 -23.32 -15.86
CA ASN A 1138 -75.90 -22.41 -16.12
C ASN A 1138 -75.83 -22.05 -17.61
N THR A 1139 -75.01 -21.04 -17.93
CA THR A 1139 -74.59 -20.77 -19.31
C THR A 1139 -73.08 -21.02 -19.41
N LEU A 1140 -72.67 -21.92 -20.30
CA LEU A 1140 -71.26 -22.26 -20.53
C LEU A 1140 -70.75 -21.53 -21.77
N VAL A 1141 -69.78 -20.64 -21.59
CA VAL A 1141 -68.98 -20.08 -22.68
C VAL A 1141 -67.81 -21.04 -22.93
N GLN A 1142 -67.54 -21.33 -24.20
CA GLN A 1142 -66.45 -22.20 -24.63
C GLN A 1142 -65.72 -21.52 -25.80
N GLY A 1143 -64.39 -21.51 -25.80
CA GLY A 1143 -63.59 -21.10 -26.94
C GLY A 1143 -62.79 -22.26 -27.54
N ASN A 1144 -62.74 -22.32 -28.87
CA ASN A 1144 -61.77 -23.13 -29.61
C ASN A 1144 -60.77 -22.17 -30.29
N THR A 1145 -59.52 -22.28 -29.89
CA THR A 1145 -58.39 -21.42 -30.24
C THR A 1145 -57.40 -22.14 -31.16
N LEU A 1146 -57.36 -23.48 -31.13
CA LEU A 1146 -56.43 -24.29 -31.92
C LEU A 1146 -57.11 -24.95 -33.11
N ASN A 1147 -56.43 -24.89 -34.27
CA ASN A 1147 -56.91 -25.52 -35.51
C ASN A 1147 -56.53 -27.01 -35.59
N ASP A 1148 -56.74 -27.73 -34.50
CA ASP A 1148 -56.88 -29.18 -34.55
C ASP A 1148 -58.29 -29.57 -35.02
N ALA A 1149 -58.48 -30.85 -35.31
CA ALA A 1149 -59.73 -31.38 -35.83
C ALA A 1149 -60.57 -32.10 -34.76
N GLU A 1150 -60.31 -31.85 -33.48
CA GLU A 1150 -60.93 -32.56 -32.37
C GLU A 1150 -62.25 -31.90 -31.94
N GLY A 1151 -62.39 -30.59 -32.12
CA GLY A 1151 -63.67 -29.86 -31.96
C GLY A 1151 -64.15 -29.77 -30.51
N HIS A 1152 -63.20 -29.81 -29.58
CA HIS A 1152 -63.40 -29.54 -28.16
C HIS A 1152 -63.26 -28.03 -27.88
N ALA A 1153 -63.20 -27.67 -26.60
CA ALA A 1153 -62.90 -26.32 -26.15
C ALA A 1153 -61.53 -26.34 -25.47
N GLU A 1154 -60.76 -25.26 -25.63
CA GLU A 1154 -59.45 -25.09 -25.00
C GLU A 1154 -59.51 -24.13 -23.78
N PHE A 1155 -60.64 -23.44 -23.60
CA PHE A 1155 -61.03 -22.81 -22.34
C PHE A 1155 -62.55 -22.89 -22.14
N GLU A 1156 -63.00 -22.97 -20.89
CA GLU A 1156 -64.41 -23.10 -20.50
C GLU A 1156 -64.74 -22.16 -19.34
N VAL A 1157 -65.82 -21.37 -19.46
CA VAL A 1157 -66.25 -20.39 -18.45
C VAL A 1157 -67.74 -20.56 -18.14
N PHE A 1158 -68.08 -20.93 -16.91
CA PHE A 1158 -69.44 -21.08 -16.42
C PHE A 1158 -70.00 -19.77 -15.89
N LEU A 1159 -70.98 -19.20 -16.58
CA LEU A 1159 -71.79 -18.10 -16.06
C LEU A 1159 -72.93 -18.68 -15.23
N ALA A 1160 -72.91 -18.40 -13.93
CA ALA A 1160 -73.93 -18.84 -12.99
C ALA A 1160 -75.18 -17.95 -13.10
N GLY A 1161 -76.36 -18.57 -13.12
CA GLY A 1161 -77.63 -17.86 -13.14
C GLY A 1161 -78.44 -18.02 -14.43
N ASN A 1162 -79.71 -17.64 -14.35
CA ASN A 1162 -80.73 -17.98 -15.34
C ASN A 1162 -80.75 -16.99 -16.53
N LEU A 1163 -79.64 -16.89 -17.25
CA LEU A 1163 -79.38 -15.94 -18.35
C LEU A 1163 -80.09 -16.33 -19.66
N THR A 1164 -81.42 -16.44 -19.65
CA THR A 1164 -82.17 -17.26 -20.62
C THR A 1164 -82.14 -16.86 -22.11
N THR A 1165 -81.65 -15.68 -22.52
CA THR A 1165 -81.71 -15.25 -23.94
C THR A 1165 -80.70 -14.19 -24.42
N THR A 1166 -79.86 -13.60 -23.57
CA THR A 1166 -79.43 -12.20 -23.78
C THR A 1166 -77.93 -11.93 -23.85
N ILE A 1167 -77.12 -12.93 -24.21
CA ILE A 1167 -75.67 -12.75 -24.49
C ILE A 1167 -75.45 -12.56 -26.00
N SER A 1168 -74.57 -11.63 -26.36
CA SER A 1168 -74.28 -11.22 -27.73
C SER A 1168 -72.81 -10.80 -27.91
N VAL A 1169 -72.40 -10.50 -29.14
CA VAL A 1169 -71.06 -9.96 -29.45
C VAL A 1169 -70.77 -8.57 -28.84
N LEU A 1170 -71.75 -7.93 -28.18
CA LEU A 1170 -71.57 -6.66 -27.45
C LEU A 1170 -71.23 -6.86 -25.96
N ASP A 1171 -71.30 -8.10 -25.50
CA ASP A 1171 -70.98 -8.58 -24.14
C ASP A 1171 -69.57 -9.21 -24.10
N PHE A 1172 -68.86 -9.18 -25.22
CA PHE A 1172 -67.46 -9.59 -25.33
C PHE A 1172 -66.61 -8.43 -25.83
N LEU A 1173 -65.34 -8.39 -25.42
CA LEU A 1173 -64.29 -7.68 -26.13
C LEU A 1173 -63.46 -8.71 -26.90
N LEU A 1174 -63.50 -8.57 -28.22
CA LEU A 1174 -62.84 -9.37 -29.24
C LEU A 1174 -62.07 -8.41 -30.16
#